data_AF-A0A4V0I034-F1
#
_entry.id   AF-A0A4V0I034-F1
#
_cell.length_a   1.000
_cell.length_b   1.000
_cell.length_c   1.000
_cell.angle_alpha   90.00
_cell.angle_beta   90.00
_cell.angle_gamma   90.00
#
_symmetry.space_group_name_H-M   'P 1'
#
loop_
_entity.id
_entity.type
_entity.pdbx_description
1 polymer ?
#
loop_
_entity_poly.entity_id
_entity_poly.type
_entity_poly.pdbx_seq_one_letter_code
_entity_poly.pdbx_strand_id
1 'polypeptide(L)'
;MSHDLSLEPVLRAVEPAVRLVPERHLGQVRNYLIDTGAALPTSTKLPLWVSRADLEEAAVFPAHVLAGTEPALLLVTDPNDRMIERLPRDEQLLIYWEVLFEAAVMRAIDRKLGSGALAVGDCSKRLAQFGPPAAREVRYVLESEHLVSPGATDPARYRAFAATYLAAAKFAHHKLEDLFPSLPHDGSVERAISADVDAAALFDATRPAGAAAPHAEPPPDERWSSADPVPQVAAAPPEEPSKLLGRAAEAERTGNHVRAAILRSHAAATATGDAREDALAGARDALGKLVDALGDMFHWDADTRREWAQALGPVLDAAWSGVWPRAARCLYELQKIPADLSREVFAVDLAEAIRTLGRRPVKRPLPRAKPVLVLMGLRRAHGQLVRAALGPAAHLRVDRLFYHQLHELEHEIRRDLGPVVAAALADAGLVPANTVEEVARDKLVAELLDRVCASGYLRMGDLRDAIARNRLKMPDLRGPGEFVVGDPLLRADRALAVSLDGVYRRGEVYLRLLQRASSLFFATQVGRVLFLYLVLPCVGAFMVVIGGQEMIHIGEKVYGFAAKTVTGRPWPPPAPAPQPAPVPQPPPSAGPVVALPDGRATSDEVVVDEETGEFHWEDAPHPVNIVREVLIPSQVAVKKEASATQFHVPWDWVAGAGVFIFLMIHAPPFRRGVVAAARALWLVARGVVWDVPTRVLQSRVVRGVRLSRPVRVLRRYFWSPLLISGVVLGVAALFGANPRFLARWGWAVWAALTLAYNTPWGWVAQDRVAEAVSDWWRVIRVNLIPGLVATIIDWFRRLGNWVERKLYAVDERLRFRGGDSQGSLVAKALLGLAWFPVAYVFRFAFYLLIEPQVNPVKHFPVVTVSHKLLLPLVVSEHPVSEPSTLGAVLVAQMGWGVEKANFWAFWIVAGIPGVFGFIAWELLSNWRLYAANRPDRLRPVTLGSHGESMRGLLRPGFHSGTVPKLFRKLRTADRARAGRLHHDLEHAAEGVHRFVERELVHLLARCPDWGGAALGVGAVRLGCQRVTVELVAPALGRDPFVIGFENVGGEIDARVEQAGWAAALTAAQRRAFAAALRGVLDMAACDRANGEPRGDDAAPRGGDFGELTRRVSWAEWGGHWNAAHK
;
A
#
# COMPACT_ATOMS: atom_id res chain seq x y z
N MET A 1 -17.23 -25.10 39.29
CA MET A 1 -17.82 -23.78 38.99
C MET A 1 -19.20 -24.04 38.44
N SER A 2 -20.21 -23.45 39.07
CA SER A 2 -21.63 -23.84 39.06
C SER A 2 -22.34 -23.62 37.71
N HIS A 3 -23.16 -24.62 37.35
CA HIS A 3 -24.19 -24.59 36.33
C HIS A 3 -25.30 -23.58 36.71
N ASP A 4 -25.41 -22.43 36.01
CA ASP A 4 -26.69 -21.71 35.80
C ASP A 4 -26.64 -20.46 34.88
N LEU A 5 -25.49 -20.18 34.23
CA LEU A 5 -25.33 -19.04 33.30
C LEU A 5 -25.21 -19.44 31.81
N SER A 6 -25.38 -20.71 31.45
CA SER A 6 -25.23 -21.13 30.05
C SER A 6 -26.44 -20.66 29.22
N LEU A 7 -26.18 -20.08 28.05
CA LEU A 7 -27.23 -19.78 27.07
C LEU A 7 -27.84 -21.06 26.48
N GLU A 8 -27.15 -22.19 26.60
CA GLU A 8 -27.50 -23.48 25.99
C GLU A 8 -28.93 -23.98 26.28
N PRO A 9 -29.48 -23.93 27.51
CA PRO A 9 -30.86 -24.37 27.76
C PRO A 9 -31.89 -23.53 27.00
N VAL A 10 -31.65 -22.21 26.88
CA VAL A 10 -32.52 -21.29 26.13
C VAL A 10 -32.46 -21.60 24.63
N LEU A 11 -31.26 -21.90 24.11
CA LEU A 11 -31.08 -22.27 22.70
C LEU A 11 -31.65 -23.66 22.39
N ARG A 12 -31.54 -24.61 23.32
CA ARG A 12 -32.10 -25.98 23.18
C ARG A 12 -33.61 -26.02 23.28
N ALA A 13 -34.25 -25.03 23.89
CA ALA A 13 -35.70 -24.86 23.84
C ALA A 13 -36.19 -24.52 22.42
N VAL A 14 -35.34 -23.88 21.61
CA VAL A 14 -35.62 -23.54 20.21
C VAL A 14 -35.22 -24.69 19.27
N GLU A 15 -33.97 -25.17 19.36
CA GLU A 15 -33.46 -26.30 18.58
C GLU A 15 -32.79 -27.31 19.52
N PRO A 16 -33.47 -28.42 19.87
CA PRO A 16 -32.97 -29.42 20.82
C PRO A 16 -31.60 -30.02 20.45
N ALA A 17 -31.24 -30.02 19.15
CA ALA A 17 -29.98 -30.52 18.64
C ALA A 17 -28.77 -29.58 18.86
N VAL A 18 -28.97 -28.33 19.31
CA VAL A 18 -27.89 -27.35 19.52
C VAL A 18 -26.97 -27.79 20.67
N ARG A 19 -25.66 -27.76 20.43
CA ARG A 19 -24.61 -27.90 21.45
C ARG A 19 -23.66 -26.72 21.35
N LEU A 20 -23.48 -26.02 22.47
CA LEU A 20 -22.42 -25.02 22.59
C LEU A 20 -21.11 -25.75 22.84
N VAL A 21 -20.12 -25.49 21.98
CA VAL A 21 -18.82 -26.17 22.01
C VAL A 21 -17.68 -25.19 21.83
N PRO A 22 -16.52 -25.43 22.46
CA PRO A 22 -15.36 -24.59 22.24
C PRO A 22 -14.92 -24.62 20.77
N GLU A 23 -14.48 -23.48 20.25
CA GLU A 23 -13.97 -23.29 18.89
C GLU A 23 -12.95 -24.35 18.50
N ARG A 24 -12.08 -24.72 19.44
CA ARG A 24 -11.11 -25.80 19.29
C ARG A 24 -11.75 -27.14 18.94
N HIS A 25 -12.74 -27.60 19.71
CA HIS A 25 -13.35 -28.91 19.47
C HIS A 25 -14.13 -28.93 18.15
N LEU A 26 -14.79 -27.83 17.80
CA LEU A 26 -15.41 -27.66 16.50
C LEU A 26 -14.38 -27.74 15.36
N GLY A 27 -13.23 -27.08 15.52
CA GLY A 27 -12.12 -27.16 14.57
C GLY A 27 -11.61 -28.59 14.35
N GLN A 28 -11.57 -29.41 15.41
CA GLN A 28 -11.15 -30.82 15.32
C GLN A 28 -12.14 -31.70 14.57
N VAL A 29 -13.42 -31.60 14.91
CA VAL A 29 -14.49 -32.31 14.19
C VAL A 29 -14.49 -31.91 12.72
N ARG A 30 -14.34 -30.62 12.44
CA ARG A 30 -14.27 -30.12 11.06
C ARG A 30 -13.06 -30.68 10.30
N ASN A 31 -11.88 -30.68 10.90
CA ASN A 31 -10.67 -31.25 10.28
C ASN A 31 -10.83 -32.76 10.02
N TYR A 32 -11.46 -33.49 10.95
CA TYR A 32 -11.82 -34.89 10.76
C TYR A 32 -12.72 -35.07 9.53
N LEU A 33 -13.80 -34.30 9.45
CA LEU A 33 -14.75 -34.35 8.34
C LEU A 33 -14.09 -33.98 7.00
N ILE A 34 -13.19 -32.99 6.98
CA ILE A 34 -12.42 -32.63 5.77
C ILE A 34 -11.51 -33.79 5.36
N ASP A 35 -10.80 -34.41 6.31
CA ASP A 35 -9.94 -35.56 6.06
C ASP A 35 -10.72 -36.77 5.53
N THR A 36 -11.98 -36.97 5.98
CA THR A 36 -12.90 -38.02 5.49
C THR A 36 -13.64 -37.66 4.20
N GLY A 37 -13.58 -36.39 3.77
CA GLY A 37 -13.91 -35.96 2.41
C GLY A 37 -14.99 -34.89 2.30
N ALA A 38 -15.45 -34.34 3.43
CA ALA A 38 -16.37 -33.24 3.46
C ALA A 38 -15.71 -31.93 2.98
N ALA A 39 -16.38 -31.19 2.11
CA ALA A 39 -15.96 -29.87 1.69
C ALA A 39 -16.50 -28.80 2.65
N LEU A 40 -15.87 -28.64 3.81
CA LEU A 40 -16.31 -27.69 4.86
C LEU A 40 -15.52 -26.37 4.82
N PRO A 41 -16.16 -25.23 5.15
CA PRO A 41 -15.48 -23.94 5.27
C PRO A 41 -14.41 -23.94 6.35
N THR A 42 -13.43 -23.03 6.27
CA THR A 42 -12.38 -22.90 7.30
C THR A 42 -12.82 -22.06 8.50
N SER A 43 -13.96 -21.36 8.43
CA SER A 43 -14.49 -20.59 9.55
C SER A 43 -15.12 -21.51 10.60
N THR A 44 -14.73 -21.34 11.86
CA THR A 44 -15.29 -21.98 13.06
C THR A 44 -16.50 -21.22 13.60
N LYS A 45 -16.75 -20.00 13.12
CA LYS A 45 -17.90 -19.17 13.54
C LYS A 45 -19.22 -19.60 12.91
N LEU A 46 -19.17 -20.43 11.87
CA LEU A 46 -20.36 -20.93 11.19
C LEU A 46 -21.03 -22.08 11.96
N PRO A 47 -22.37 -22.15 11.97
CA PRO A 47 -23.08 -23.30 12.50
C PRO A 47 -22.76 -24.56 11.69
N LEU A 48 -22.51 -25.69 12.36
CA LEU A 48 -22.18 -26.95 11.70
C LEU A 48 -23.13 -28.08 12.13
N TRP A 49 -23.88 -28.60 11.17
CA TRP A 49 -24.64 -29.84 11.32
C TRP A 49 -23.74 -31.06 11.09
N VAL A 50 -23.69 -31.97 12.06
CA VAL A 50 -22.89 -33.21 11.97
C VAL A 50 -23.72 -34.40 12.41
N SER A 51 -23.60 -35.52 11.70
CA SER A 51 -24.26 -36.76 12.13
C SER A 51 -23.68 -37.24 13.45
N ARG A 52 -24.53 -37.84 14.29
CA ARG A 52 -24.09 -38.41 15.57
C ARG A 52 -23.00 -39.49 15.38
N ALA A 53 -23.14 -40.33 14.35
CA ALA A 53 -22.17 -41.37 14.02
C ALA A 53 -20.79 -40.78 13.69
N ASP A 54 -20.73 -39.70 12.90
CA ASP A 54 -19.46 -39.03 12.58
C ASP A 54 -18.82 -38.39 13.83
N LEU A 55 -19.62 -37.86 14.76
CA LEU A 55 -19.13 -37.28 16.02
C LEU A 55 -18.55 -38.35 16.95
N GLU A 56 -19.21 -39.51 17.03
CA GLU A 56 -18.73 -40.67 17.79
C GLU A 56 -17.42 -41.23 17.20
N GLU A 57 -17.31 -41.32 15.87
CA GLU A 57 -16.07 -41.74 15.21
C GLU A 57 -14.94 -40.71 15.33
N ALA A 58 -15.26 -39.42 15.31
CA ALA A 58 -14.27 -38.35 15.50
C ALA A 58 -13.68 -38.39 16.92
N ALA A 59 -14.44 -38.90 17.90
CA ALA A 59 -14.03 -39.08 19.30
C ALA A 59 -13.44 -37.81 19.94
N VAL A 60 -14.02 -36.65 19.62
CA VAL A 60 -13.60 -35.32 20.10
C VAL A 60 -14.30 -34.94 21.39
N PHE A 61 -15.60 -35.27 21.51
CA PHE A 61 -16.44 -34.82 22.61
C PHE A 61 -16.66 -35.90 23.68
N PRO A 62 -16.80 -35.52 24.96
CA PRO A 62 -17.26 -36.43 26.00
C PRO A 62 -18.74 -36.82 25.81
N ALA A 63 -19.13 -38.00 26.31
CA ALA A 63 -20.44 -38.61 26.06
C ALA A 63 -21.65 -37.72 26.43
N HIS A 64 -21.52 -36.83 27.43
CA HIS A 64 -22.61 -35.93 27.84
C HIS A 64 -22.93 -34.83 26.81
N VAL A 65 -21.95 -34.35 26.04
CA VAL A 65 -22.18 -33.38 24.94
C VAL A 65 -22.99 -34.03 23.83
N LEU A 66 -22.76 -35.33 23.62
CA LEU A 66 -23.52 -36.13 22.67
C LEU A 66 -24.88 -36.57 23.22
N ALA A 67 -25.22 -36.37 24.50
CA ALA A 67 -26.50 -36.86 25.04
C ALA A 67 -27.71 -36.30 24.27
N GLY A 68 -28.73 -37.13 24.01
CA GLY A 68 -29.93 -36.79 23.23
C GLY A 68 -30.35 -37.88 22.25
N THR A 69 -31.50 -37.72 21.61
CA THR A 69 -32.06 -38.68 20.62
C THR A 69 -31.92 -38.21 19.18
N GLU A 70 -31.39 -37.01 18.95
CA GLU A 70 -31.30 -36.42 17.63
C GLU A 70 -30.25 -37.15 16.76
N PRO A 71 -30.57 -37.47 15.50
CA PRO A 71 -29.65 -38.19 14.60
C PRO A 71 -28.48 -37.33 14.12
N ALA A 72 -28.64 -36.01 14.14
CA ALA A 72 -27.59 -35.04 13.85
C ALA A 72 -27.65 -33.91 14.90
N LEU A 73 -26.47 -33.41 15.28
CA LEU A 73 -26.30 -32.33 16.24
C LEU A 73 -25.84 -31.04 15.54
N LEU A 74 -26.30 -29.90 16.02
CA LEU A 74 -25.89 -28.57 15.58
C LEU A 74 -24.83 -28.04 16.53
N LEU A 75 -23.59 -27.97 16.05
CA LEU A 75 -22.47 -27.44 16.82
C LEU A 75 -22.31 -25.95 16.58
N VAL A 76 -22.29 -25.17 17.66
CA VAL A 76 -22.11 -23.71 17.64
C VAL A 76 -21.08 -23.31 18.69
N THR A 77 -20.22 -22.34 18.37
CA THR A 77 -19.22 -21.84 19.32
C THR A 77 -19.80 -21.11 20.53
N ASP A 78 -19.12 -21.25 21.67
CA ASP A 78 -19.45 -20.59 22.95
C ASP A 78 -19.37 -19.05 22.88
N PRO A 79 -20.04 -18.32 23.80
CA PRO A 79 -20.09 -16.85 23.79
C PRO A 79 -18.72 -16.18 23.94
N ASN A 80 -17.81 -16.80 24.69
CA ASN A 80 -16.45 -16.30 24.90
C ASN A 80 -15.62 -16.39 23.60
N ASP A 81 -15.68 -17.51 22.88
CA ASP A 81 -14.99 -17.69 21.59
C ASP A 81 -15.55 -16.76 20.49
N ARG A 82 -16.81 -16.36 20.62
CA ARG A 82 -17.42 -15.32 19.77
C ARG A 82 -17.08 -13.90 20.21
N MET A 83 -16.43 -13.73 21.36
CA MET A 83 -16.09 -12.44 22.00
C MET A 83 -17.32 -11.59 22.37
N ILE A 84 -18.45 -12.23 22.69
CA ILE A 84 -19.73 -11.56 22.98
C ILE A 84 -20.16 -11.68 24.45
N GLU A 85 -19.39 -12.38 25.29
CA GLU A 85 -19.71 -12.58 26.72
C GLU A 85 -19.91 -11.28 27.50
N ARG A 86 -19.29 -10.17 27.05
CA ARG A 86 -19.41 -8.84 27.66
C ARG A 86 -20.67 -8.07 27.26
N LEU A 87 -21.40 -8.52 26.25
CA LEU A 87 -22.64 -7.88 25.81
C LEU A 87 -23.79 -8.19 26.77
N PRO A 88 -24.82 -7.34 26.86
CA PRO A 88 -26.08 -7.67 27.51
C PRO A 88 -26.67 -9.00 27.00
N ARG A 89 -27.37 -9.75 27.87
CA ARG A 89 -27.84 -11.11 27.57
C ARG A 89 -28.79 -11.16 26.36
N ASP A 90 -29.67 -10.18 26.24
CA ASP A 90 -30.61 -9.99 25.13
C ASP A 90 -29.89 -9.73 23.79
N GLU A 91 -28.80 -8.96 23.80
CA GLU A 91 -27.92 -8.78 22.62
C GLU A 91 -27.12 -10.05 22.28
N GLN A 92 -26.64 -10.81 23.28
CA GLN A 92 -26.03 -12.12 23.04
C GLN A 92 -27.03 -13.07 22.37
N LEU A 93 -28.28 -13.11 22.86
CA LEU A 93 -29.35 -13.93 22.29
C LEU A 93 -29.74 -13.50 20.87
N LEU A 94 -29.66 -12.21 20.53
CA LEU A 94 -29.85 -11.73 19.16
C LEU A 94 -28.78 -12.30 18.20
N ILE A 95 -27.52 -12.35 18.62
CA ILE A 95 -26.43 -12.94 17.81
C ILE A 95 -26.65 -14.45 17.64
N TYR A 96 -27.07 -15.16 18.69
CA TYR A 96 -27.38 -16.58 18.56
C TYR A 96 -28.65 -16.85 17.75
N TRP A 97 -29.64 -15.93 17.75
CA TRP A 97 -30.80 -16.02 16.88
C TRP A 97 -30.39 -16.00 15.40
N GLU A 98 -29.49 -15.08 15.02
CA GLU A 98 -28.93 -15.05 13.65
C GLU A 98 -28.26 -16.38 13.29
N VAL A 99 -27.46 -16.94 14.19
CA VAL A 99 -26.77 -18.24 13.97
C VAL A 99 -27.76 -19.41 13.84
N LEU A 100 -28.79 -19.46 14.69
CA LEU A 100 -29.83 -20.50 14.62
C LEU A 100 -30.65 -20.37 13.33
N PHE A 101 -30.96 -19.14 12.92
CA PHE A 101 -31.65 -18.86 11.68
C PHE A 101 -30.82 -19.33 10.46
N GLU A 102 -29.53 -18.97 10.39
CA GLU A 102 -28.62 -19.46 9.36
C GLU A 102 -28.59 -21.01 9.33
N ALA A 103 -28.44 -21.64 10.50
CA ALA A 103 -28.38 -23.10 10.62
C ALA A 103 -29.67 -23.77 10.14
N ALA A 104 -30.83 -23.18 10.42
CA ALA A 104 -32.13 -23.69 10.01
C ALA A 104 -32.33 -23.56 8.49
N VAL A 105 -31.92 -22.44 7.89
CA VAL A 105 -31.93 -22.24 6.44
C VAL A 105 -31.03 -23.28 5.75
N MET A 106 -29.81 -23.47 6.25
CA MET A 106 -28.89 -24.48 5.70
C MET A 106 -29.50 -25.89 5.76
N ARG A 107 -30.11 -26.27 6.90
CA ARG A 107 -30.77 -27.58 7.08
C ARG A 107 -32.01 -27.75 6.21
N ALA A 108 -32.77 -26.68 5.97
CA ALA A 108 -33.93 -26.72 5.06
C ALA A 108 -33.49 -27.04 3.61
N ILE A 109 -32.41 -26.42 3.15
CA ILE A 109 -31.83 -26.68 1.82
C ILE A 109 -31.26 -28.10 1.75
N ASP A 110 -30.50 -28.53 2.77
CA ASP A 110 -29.92 -29.87 2.81
C ASP A 110 -31.01 -30.97 2.80
N ARG A 111 -32.15 -30.75 3.47
CA ARG A 111 -33.31 -31.68 3.42
C ARG A 111 -33.94 -31.74 2.02
N LYS A 112 -34.07 -30.61 1.32
CA LYS A 112 -34.59 -30.59 -0.06
C LYS A 112 -33.63 -31.27 -1.04
N LEU A 113 -32.32 -31.09 -0.87
CA LEU A 113 -31.30 -31.81 -1.65
C LEU A 113 -31.35 -33.33 -1.37
N GLY A 114 -31.44 -33.72 -0.09
CA GLY A 114 -31.48 -35.12 0.32
C GLY A 114 -32.75 -35.88 -0.11
N SER A 115 -33.89 -35.18 -0.18
CA SER A 115 -35.16 -35.73 -0.68
C SER A 115 -35.30 -35.69 -2.20
N GLY A 116 -34.37 -35.04 -2.91
CA GLY A 116 -34.45 -34.83 -4.37
C GLY A 116 -35.43 -33.74 -4.80
N ALA A 117 -36.09 -33.04 -3.86
CA ALA A 117 -36.98 -31.91 -4.14
C ALA A 117 -36.25 -30.68 -4.72
N LEU A 118 -34.93 -30.60 -4.53
CA LEU A 118 -34.03 -29.65 -5.19
C LEU A 118 -32.92 -30.43 -5.91
N ALA A 119 -32.80 -30.29 -7.22
CA ALA A 119 -31.75 -30.97 -7.97
C ALA A 119 -30.41 -30.23 -7.89
N VAL A 120 -29.30 -30.97 -7.91
CA VAL A 120 -27.93 -30.42 -7.87
C VAL A 120 -27.68 -29.42 -9.01
N GLY A 121 -28.20 -29.69 -10.21
CA GLY A 121 -28.08 -28.80 -11.36
C GLY A 121 -28.87 -27.50 -11.23
N ASP A 122 -29.95 -27.50 -10.44
CA ASP A 122 -30.77 -26.31 -10.24
C ASP A 122 -30.08 -25.30 -9.32
N CYS A 123 -29.26 -25.73 -8.36
CA CYS A 123 -28.44 -24.83 -7.53
C CYS A 123 -27.54 -23.92 -8.38
N SER A 124 -26.95 -24.46 -9.46
CA SER A 124 -26.13 -23.68 -10.39
C SER A 124 -26.98 -22.64 -11.14
N LYS A 125 -28.19 -23.04 -11.58
CA LYS A 125 -29.16 -22.13 -12.22
C LYS A 125 -29.62 -21.02 -11.26
N ARG A 126 -29.92 -21.35 -9.99
CA ARG A 126 -30.33 -20.37 -8.96
C ARG A 126 -29.23 -19.33 -8.73
N LEU A 127 -27.97 -19.74 -8.67
CA LEU A 127 -26.84 -18.80 -8.55
C LEU A 127 -26.67 -17.95 -9.82
N ALA A 128 -26.89 -18.53 -11.00
CA ALA A 128 -26.71 -17.86 -12.29
C ALA A 128 -27.91 -17.01 -12.75
N GLN A 129 -29.08 -17.10 -12.11
CA GLN A 129 -30.32 -16.44 -12.56
C GLN A 129 -30.23 -14.91 -12.56
N PHE A 130 -29.37 -14.33 -11.72
CA PHE A 130 -29.09 -12.89 -11.65
C PHE A 130 -27.94 -12.45 -12.56
N GLY A 131 -27.50 -13.34 -13.46
CA GLY A 131 -26.42 -13.11 -14.42
C GLY A 131 -25.06 -13.66 -13.96
N PRO A 132 -24.15 -13.96 -14.91
CA PRO A 132 -22.80 -14.44 -14.61
C PRO A 132 -21.97 -13.55 -13.65
N PRO A 133 -22.07 -12.20 -13.71
CA PRO A 133 -21.35 -11.32 -12.78
C PRO A 133 -21.79 -11.49 -11.33
N ALA A 134 -23.10 -11.48 -11.08
CA ALA A 134 -23.65 -11.71 -9.74
C ALA A 134 -23.23 -13.08 -9.18
N ALA A 135 -23.28 -14.14 -10.00
CA ALA A 135 -22.84 -15.48 -9.59
C ALA A 135 -21.36 -15.53 -9.19
N ARG A 136 -20.48 -14.84 -9.93
CA ARG A 136 -19.05 -14.73 -9.59
C ARG A 136 -18.82 -13.91 -8.33
N GLU A 137 -19.57 -12.83 -8.14
CA GLU A 137 -19.51 -12.03 -6.92
C GLU A 137 -19.92 -12.85 -5.69
N VAL A 138 -21.06 -13.54 -5.75
CA VAL A 138 -21.52 -14.44 -4.68
C VAL A 138 -20.44 -15.45 -4.34
N ARG A 139 -19.87 -16.11 -5.36
CA ARG A 139 -18.76 -17.06 -5.14
C ARG A 139 -17.55 -16.39 -4.49
N TYR A 140 -17.15 -15.21 -4.97
CA TYR A 140 -16.01 -14.48 -4.43
C TYR A 140 -16.22 -14.10 -2.96
N VAL A 141 -17.38 -13.55 -2.61
CA VAL A 141 -17.72 -13.15 -1.24
C VAL A 141 -17.69 -14.36 -0.33
N LEU A 142 -18.39 -15.44 -0.69
CA LEU A 142 -18.42 -16.68 0.10
C LEU A 142 -17.03 -17.30 0.31
N GLU A 143 -16.18 -17.32 -0.72
CA GLU A 143 -14.81 -17.85 -0.62
C GLU A 143 -13.89 -16.92 0.18
N SER A 144 -14.02 -15.59 0.01
CA SER A 144 -13.17 -14.59 0.66
C SER A 144 -13.45 -14.40 2.14
N GLU A 145 -14.71 -14.56 2.55
CA GLU A 145 -15.19 -14.51 3.93
C GLU A 145 -15.15 -15.89 4.61
N HIS A 146 -14.55 -16.89 3.95
CA HIS A 146 -14.39 -18.25 4.49
C HIS A 146 -15.72 -18.95 4.83
N LEU A 147 -16.79 -18.61 4.12
CA LEU A 147 -18.12 -19.18 4.27
C LEU A 147 -18.27 -20.50 3.51
N VAL A 148 -17.43 -20.73 2.50
CA VAL A 148 -17.29 -22.00 1.78
C VAL A 148 -15.82 -22.37 1.59
N SER A 149 -15.53 -23.65 1.36
CA SER A 149 -14.18 -24.09 1.03
C SER A 149 -13.77 -23.68 -0.39
N PRO A 150 -12.46 -23.46 -0.66
CA PRO A 150 -11.98 -23.24 -2.01
C PRO A 150 -12.33 -24.43 -2.92
N GLY A 151 -13.11 -24.18 -3.96
CA GLY A 151 -13.58 -25.25 -4.87
C GLY A 151 -14.83 -26.00 -4.41
N ALA A 152 -15.59 -25.47 -3.45
CA ALA A 152 -16.90 -25.98 -3.06
C ALA A 152 -17.82 -26.24 -4.27
N THR A 153 -18.72 -27.22 -4.15
CA THR A 153 -19.71 -27.53 -5.19
C THR A 153 -20.80 -26.46 -5.24
N ASP A 154 -21.52 -26.35 -6.37
CA ASP A 154 -22.60 -25.37 -6.51
C ASP A 154 -23.73 -25.51 -5.47
N PRO A 155 -24.15 -26.73 -5.05
CA PRO A 155 -25.07 -26.87 -3.93
C PRO A 155 -24.54 -26.29 -2.62
N ALA A 156 -23.26 -26.52 -2.30
CA ALA A 156 -22.66 -25.96 -1.09
C ALA A 156 -22.58 -24.43 -1.14
N ARG A 157 -22.30 -23.85 -2.31
CA ARG A 157 -22.35 -22.40 -2.54
C ARG A 157 -23.76 -21.84 -2.40
N TYR A 158 -24.75 -22.48 -3.01
CA TYR A 158 -26.15 -22.02 -2.95
C TYR A 158 -26.69 -22.05 -1.51
N ARG A 159 -26.41 -23.13 -0.77
CA ARG A 159 -26.75 -23.26 0.64
C ARG A 159 -26.17 -22.12 1.49
N ALA A 160 -24.87 -21.86 1.34
CA ALA A 160 -24.19 -20.79 2.07
C ALA A 160 -24.71 -19.39 1.65
N PHE A 161 -24.95 -19.19 0.35
CA PHE A 161 -25.52 -17.96 -0.19
C PHE A 161 -26.89 -17.66 0.41
N ALA A 162 -27.81 -18.64 0.38
CA ALA A 162 -29.16 -18.46 0.91
C ALA A 162 -29.17 -18.13 2.41
N ALA A 163 -28.36 -18.83 3.21
CA ALA A 163 -28.23 -18.55 4.64
C ALA A 163 -27.69 -17.13 4.89
N THR A 164 -26.59 -16.77 4.22
CA THR A 164 -25.94 -15.45 4.39
C THR A 164 -26.85 -14.30 3.93
N TYR A 165 -27.50 -14.45 2.77
CA TYR A 165 -28.36 -13.40 2.22
C TYR A 165 -29.60 -13.18 3.09
N LEU A 166 -30.30 -14.26 3.48
CA LEU A 166 -31.49 -14.14 4.33
C LEU A 166 -31.14 -13.62 5.73
N ALA A 167 -30.01 -14.04 6.32
CA ALA A 167 -29.56 -13.53 7.61
C ALA A 167 -29.29 -12.02 7.52
N ALA A 168 -28.53 -11.57 6.53
CA ALA A 168 -28.31 -10.15 6.30
C ALA A 168 -29.63 -9.39 6.07
N ALA A 169 -30.57 -9.94 5.30
CA ALA A 169 -31.87 -9.31 5.06
C ALA A 169 -32.71 -9.10 6.33
N LYS A 170 -32.66 -10.02 7.29
CA LYS A 170 -33.45 -9.95 8.54
C LYS A 170 -32.74 -9.23 9.68
N PHE A 171 -31.42 -9.39 9.82
CA PHE A 171 -30.65 -8.90 10.96
C PHE A 171 -29.83 -7.64 10.65
N ALA A 172 -29.48 -7.40 9.38
CA ALA A 172 -28.57 -6.32 8.98
C ALA A 172 -28.85 -5.80 7.56
N HIS A 173 -30.09 -5.37 7.29
CA HIS A 173 -30.56 -5.02 5.93
C HIS A 173 -29.60 -4.07 5.16
N HIS A 174 -29.13 -3.01 5.82
CA HIS A 174 -28.16 -2.06 5.25
C HIS A 174 -26.86 -2.67 4.73
N LYS A 175 -26.46 -3.85 5.21
CA LYS A 175 -25.24 -4.53 4.76
C LYS A 175 -25.44 -5.32 3.47
N LEU A 176 -26.67 -5.48 2.97
CA LEU A 176 -26.91 -6.27 1.75
C LEU A 176 -26.20 -5.67 0.54
N GLU A 177 -26.26 -4.35 0.38
CA GLU A 177 -25.58 -3.63 -0.69
C GLU A 177 -24.05 -3.70 -0.52
N ASP A 178 -23.57 -3.72 0.72
CA ASP A 178 -22.14 -3.87 1.05
C ASP A 178 -21.60 -5.29 0.79
N LEU A 179 -22.46 -6.30 0.99
CA LEU A 179 -22.15 -7.72 0.84
C LEU A 179 -22.21 -8.14 -0.62
N PHE A 180 -23.28 -7.77 -1.33
CA PHE A 180 -23.57 -8.20 -2.69
C PHE A 180 -24.05 -7.03 -3.58
N PRO A 181 -23.18 -6.05 -3.87
CA PRO A 181 -23.52 -4.86 -4.66
C PRO A 181 -23.96 -5.15 -6.10
N SER A 182 -23.63 -6.33 -6.66
CA SER A 182 -24.01 -6.73 -8.01
C SER A 182 -25.37 -7.44 -8.08
N LEU A 183 -26.02 -7.71 -6.93
CA LEU A 183 -27.36 -8.30 -6.89
C LEU A 183 -28.45 -7.24 -6.97
N PRO A 184 -29.64 -7.57 -7.51
CA PRO A 184 -30.78 -6.65 -7.47
C PRO A 184 -31.29 -6.46 -6.04
N HIS A 185 -31.63 -5.21 -5.69
CA HIS A 185 -32.10 -4.80 -4.35
C HIS A 185 -33.62 -4.57 -4.28
N ASP A 186 -34.37 -4.97 -5.31
CA ASP A 186 -35.84 -4.87 -5.42
C ASP A 186 -36.61 -6.04 -4.76
N GLY A 187 -35.95 -6.78 -3.86
CA GLY A 187 -36.49 -7.99 -3.23
C GLY A 187 -36.66 -9.20 -4.16
N SER A 188 -36.24 -9.14 -5.42
CA SER A 188 -36.27 -10.29 -6.33
C SER A 188 -35.41 -11.47 -5.84
N VAL A 189 -34.28 -11.19 -5.18
CA VAL A 189 -33.41 -12.23 -4.61
C VAL A 189 -34.08 -12.96 -3.46
N GLU A 190 -34.70 -12.22 -2.51
CA GLU A 190 -35.44 -12.83 -1.40
C GLU A 190 -36.59 -13.70 -1.92
N ARG A 191 -37.35 -13.22 -2.92
CA ARG A 191 -38.40 -14.02 -3.58
C ARG A 191 -37.88 -15.29 -4.22
N ALA A 192 -36.71 -15.22 -4.88
CA ALA A 192 -36.14 -16.38 -5.54
C ALA A 192 -35.64 -17.45 -4.55
N ILE A 193 -35.04 -17.03 -3.43
CA ILE A 193 -34.63 -17.95 -2.35
C ILE A 193 -35.87 -18.49 -1.62
N SER A 194 -36.92 -17.67 -1.47
CA SER A 194 -38.17 -18.05 -0.79
C SER A 194 -38.91 -19.21 -1.47
N ALA A 195 -38.69 -19.43 -2.77
CA ALA A 195 -39.19 -20.62 -3.46
C ALA A 195 -38.61 -21.93 -2.90
N ASP A 196 -37.39 -21.88 -2.36
CA ASP A 196 -36.69 -23.03 -1.81
C ASP A 196 -36.76 -23.09 -0.28
N VAL A 197 -36.94 -21.97 0.43
CA VAL A 197 -36.97 -21.91 1.91
C VAL A 197 -38.03 -20.92 2.40
N ASP A 198 -38.90 -21.33 3.32
CA ASP A 198 -39.82 -20.42 4.01
C ASP A 198 -39.06 -19.62 5.08
N ALA A 199 -38.44 -18.51 4.66
CA ALA A 199 -37.60 -17.70 5.52
C ALA A 199 -38.38 -17.02 6.66
N ALA A 200 -39.65 -16.67 6.44
CA ALA A 200 -40.47 -16.02 7.46
C ALA A 200 -40.80 -17.00 8.61
N ALA A 201 -41.29 -18.20 8.26
CA ALA A 201 -41.58 -19.23 9.26
C ALA A 201 -40.33 -19.65 10.03
N LEU A 202 -39.17 -19.77 9.35
CA LEU A 202 -37.90 -20.07 10.03
C LEU A 202 -37.44 -18.95 10.95
N PHE A 203 -37.60 -17.68 10.56
CA PHE A 203 -37.18 -16.53 11.37
C PHE A 203 -37.93 -16.47 12.70
N ASP A 204 -39.25 -16.69 12.66
CA ASP A 204 -40.09 -16.73 13.85
C ASP A 204 -39.79 -17.97 14.70
N ALA A 205 -39.62 -19.14 14.07
CA ALA A 205 -39.36 -20.39 14.77
C ALA A 205 -37.99 -20.44 15.46
N THR A 206 -36.98 -19.72 14.95
CA THR A 206 -35.63 -19.74 15.53
C THR A 206 -35.37 -18.68 16.60
N ARG A 207 -36.38 -17.86 16.96
CA ARG A 207 -36.22 -16.78 17.93
C ARG A 207 -36.10 -17.30 19.37
N PRO A 208 -34.96 -17.09 20.06
CA PRO A 208 -34.83 -17.43 21.47
C PRO A 208 -35.66 -16.49 22.37
N ALA A 209 -36.21 -17.06 23.44
CA ALA A 209 -36.93 -16.27 24.44
C ALA A 209 -35.99 -15.22 25.09
N GLY A 210 -36.40 -13.95 25.07
CA GLY A 210 -35.60 -12.84 25.61
C GLY A 210 -34.57 -12.25 24.64
N ALA A 211 -34.53 -12.67 23.37
CA ALA A 211 -33.70 -12.03 22.36
C ALA A 211 -34.20 -10.61 22.03
N ALA A 212 -33.28 -9.66 21.95
CA ALA A 212 -33.56 -8.30 21.48
C ALA A 212 -34.14 -8.35 20.05
N ALA A 213 -34.92 -7.33 19.68
CA ALA A 213 -35.35 -7.19 18.30
C ALA A 213 -34.15 -6.78 17.42
N PRO A 214 -34.06 -7.26 16.16
CA PRO A 214 -33.07 -6.74 15.24
C PRO A 214 -33.26 -5.23 15.08
N HIS A 215 -32.17 -4.48 15.00
CA HIS A 215 -32.25 -3.03 14.86
C HIS A 215 -32.97 -2.67 13.55
N ALA A 216 -34.18 -2.10 13.67
CA ALA A 216 -34.84 -1.45 12.56
C ALA A 216 -34.02 -0.21 12.15
N GLU A 217 -33.78 -0.04 10.86
CA GLU A 217 -33.18 1.21 10.40
C GLU A 217 -34.19 2.36 10.57
N PRO A 218 -33.79 3.48 11.20
CA PRO A 218 -34.61 4.67 11.17
C PRO A 218 -34.71 5.16 9.71
N PRO A 219 -35.89 5.66 9.28
CA PRO A 219 -36.11 6.24 7.96
C PRO A 219 -35.03 7.28 7.62
N PRO A 220 -34.69 7.47 6.34
CA PRO A 220 -33.68 8.43 5.90
C PRO A 220 -33.87 9.82 6.52
N ASP A 221 -35.11 10.23 6.73
CA ASP A 221 -35.52 11.56 7.20
C ASP A 221 -35.24 11.76 8.71
N GLU A 222 -35.43 10.72 9.53
CA GLU A 222 -35.13 10.74 10.97
C GLU A 222 -33.61 10.73 11.26
N ARG A 223 -32.79 10.29 10.29
CA ARG A 223 -31.32 10.35 10.38
C ARG A 223 -30.78 11.80 10.42
N TRP A 224 -31.55 12.77 9.93
CA TRP A 224 -31.15 14.18 9.88
C TRP A 224 -31.45 14.95 11.18
N SER A 225 -32.36 14.45 12.02
CA SER A 225 -32.88 15.17 13.20
C SER A 225 -32.41 14.64 14.55
N SER A 226 -31.83 13.43 14.64
CA SER A 226 -31.40 12.87 15.91
C SER A 226 -30.07 13.46 16.38
N ALA A 227 -30.09 14.25 17.45
CA ALA A 227 -28.88 14.59 18.19
C ALA A 227 -28.34 13.32 18.86
N ASP A 228 -27.31 12.70 18.28
CA ASP A 228 -26.61 11.60 18.93
C ASP A 228 -26.14 12.08 20.33
N PRO A 229 -26.29 11.27 21.39
CA PRO A 229 -25.75 11.62 22.70
C PRO A 229 -24.24 11.87 22.58
N VAL A 230 -23.81 13.09 22.83
CA VAL A 230 -22.38 13.41 22.87
C VAL A 230 -21.74 12.52 23.93
N PRO A 231 -20.69 11.74 23.60
CA PRO A 231 -20.00 10.93 24.59
C PRO A 231 -19.60 11.83 25.77
N GLN A 232 -20.14 11.59 26.96
CA GLN A 232 -19.78 12.35 28.15
C GLN A 232 -18.32 12.05 28.49
N VAL A 233 -17.43 12.96 28.11
CA VAL A 233 -16.02 12.93 28.51
C VAL A 233 -15.91 13.60 29.89
N ALA A 234 -15.13 12.98 30.78
CA ALA A 234 -14.87 13.47 32.13
C ALA A 234 -14.53 14.98 32.13
N ALA A 235 -15.28 15.74 32.92
CA ALA A 235 -15.13 17.19 33.03
C ALA A 235 -13.70 17.57 33.44
N ALA A 236 -13.16 18.59 32.81
CA ALA A 236 -11.94 19.26 33.28
C ALA A 236 -12.18 19.83 34.70
N PRO A 237 -11.12 20.02 35.52
CA PRO A 237 -11.27 20.61 36.84
C PRO A 237 -11.97 21.98 36.77
N PRO A 238 -12.83 22.31 37.74
CA PRO A 238 -13.67 23.51 37.68
C PRO A 238 -12.79 24.77 37.74
N GLU A 239 -12.69 25.48 36.61
CA GLU A 239 -12.23 26.87 36.58
C GLU A 239 -13.45 27.81 36.76
N GLU A 240 -13.25 28.93 37.47
CA GLU A 240 -14.30 29.94 37.67
C GLU A 240 -14.80 30.51 36.32
N PRO A 241 -16.12 30.48 36.04
CA PRO A 241 -16.69 30.97 34.79
C PRO A 241 -16.30 32.42 34.45
N SER A 242 -16.18 33.30 35.45
CA SER A 242 -15.80 34.70 35.27
C SER A 242 -14.39 34.88 34.68
N LYS A 243 -13.42 34.08 35.13
CA LYS A 243 -12.04 34.08 34.61
C LYS A 243 -11.99 33.58 33.16
N LEU A 244 -12.77 32.54 32.85
CA LEU A 244 -12.91 32.02 31.48
C LEU A 244 -13.51 33.06 30.53
N LEU A 245 -14.57 33.75 30.96
CA LEU A 245 -15.20 34.83 30.19
C LEU A 245 -14.27 36.03 29.99
N GLY A 246 -13.47 36.40 31.00
CA GLY A 246 -12.46 37.46 30.87
C GLY A 246 -11.38 37.12 29.83
N ARG A 247 -10.86 35.89 29.85
CA ARG A 247 -9.91 35.38 28.83
C ARG A 247 -10.56 35.25 27.45
N ALA A 248 -11.86 34.94 27.38
CA ALA A 248 -12.60 34.89 26.12
C ALA A 248 -12.73 36.29 25.50
N ALA A 249 -13.03 37.31 26.31
CA ALA A 249 -13.08 38.70 25.85
C ALA A 249 -11.71 39.21 25.38
N GLU A 250 -10.62 38.84 26.07
CA GLU A 250 -9.26 39.16 25.61
C GLU A 250 -8.91 38.46 24.29
N ALA A 251 -9.25 37.18 24.15
CA ALA A 251 -9.07 36.44 22.91
C ALA A 251 -9.86 37.10 21.75
N GLU A 252 -11.08 37.55 22.01
CA GLU A 252 -11.89 38.23 21.00
C GLU A 252 -11.32 39.60 20.60
N ARG A 253 -10.82 40.40 21.55
CA ARG A 253 -10.12 41.67 21.25
C ARG A 253 -8.88 41.47 20.39
N THR A 254 -8.22 40.32 20.50
CA THR A 254 -7.05 39.96 19.70
C THR A 254 -7.42 39.29 18.36
N GLY A 255 -8.71 39.20 18.01
CA GLY A 255 -9.22 38.58 16.78
C GLY A 255 -9.23 37.06 16.80
N ASN A 256 -9.08 36.43 17.98
CA ASN A 256 -9.07 34.98 18.15
C ASN A 256 -10.47 34.46 18.54
N HIS A 257 -11.37 34.48 17.56
CA HIS A 257 -12.78 34.08 17.70
C HIS A 257 -12.96 32.62 18.13
N VAL A 258 -12.12 31.69 17.65
CA VAL A 258 -12.15 30.27 18.03
C VAL A 258 -11.80 30.09 19.50
N ARG A 259 -10.73 30.76 19.98
CA ARG A 259 -10.36 30.69 21.40
C ARG A 259 -11.46 31.29 22.28
N ALA A 260 -12.07 32.38 21.84
CA ALA A 260 -13.19 32.99 22.54
C ALA A 260 -14.40 32.05 22.60
N ALA A 261 -14.77 31.41 21.49
CA ALA A 261 -15.85 30.43 21.44
C ALA A 261 -15.61 29.22 22.36
N ILE A 262 -14.41 28.62 22.31
CA ILE A 262 -14.06 27.46 23.15
C ILE A 262 -14.11 27.81 24.64
N LEU A 263 -13.58 28.97 25.04
CA LEU A 263 -13.59 29.41 26.44
C LEU A 263 -15.02 29.69 26.94
N ARG A 264 -15.90 30.22 26.08
CA ARG A 264 -17.32 30.45 26.40
C ARG A 264 -18.11 29.15 26.49
N SER A 265 -17.86 28.18 25.61
CA SER A 265 -18.43 26.83 25.73
C SER A 265 -17.98 26.13 27.01
N HIS A 266 -16.72 26.31 27.41
CA HIS A 266 -16.22 25.79 28.69
C HIS A 266 -16.89 26.46 29.90
N ALA A 267 -17.06 27.79 29.88
CA ALA A 267 -17.78 28.52 30.92
C ALA A 267 -19.26 28.10 31.02
N ALA A 268 -19.91 27.83 29.88
CA ALA A 268 -21.29 27.35 29.83
C ALA A 268 -21.45 25.93 30.44
N ALA A 269 -20.40 25.09 30.36
CA ALA A 269 -20.43 23.76 30.96
C ALA A 269 -20.39 23.79 32.50
N THR A 270 -19.86 24.88 33.09
CA THR A 270 -19.73 25.05 34.55
C THR A 270 -20.75 26.05 35.14
N ALA A 271 -21.41 26.85 34.32
CA ALA A 271 -22.46 27.80 34.73
C ALA A 271 -23.87 27.16 34.78
N THR A 272 -24.80 27.83 35.47
CA THR A 272 -26.22 27.43 35.58
C THR A 272 -27.14 28.63 35.31
N GLY A 273 -28.40 28.36 34.93
CA GLY A 273 -29.41 29.40 34.65
C GLY A 273 -29.02 30.33 33.48
N ASP A 274 -29.43 31.59 33.56
CA ASP A 274 -29.22 32.62 32.52
C ASP A 274 -27.74 32.78 32.14
N ALA A 275 -26.83 32.66 33.11
CA ALA A 275 -25.39 32.75 32.86
C ALA A 275 -24.86 31.64 31.92
N ARG A 276 -25.49 30.46 31.91
CA ARG A 276 -25.19 29.39 30.96
C ARG A 276 -25.70 29.74 29.56
N GLU A 277 -26.92 30.29 29.47
CA GLU A 277 -27.52 30.68 28.19
C GLU A 277 -26.74 31.82 27.53
N ASP A 278 -26.34 32.82 28.31
CA ASP A 278 -25.50 33.95 27.86
C ASP A 278 -24.13 33.46 27.37
N ALA A 279 -23.50 32.53 28.10
CA ALA A 279 -22.23 31.95 27.69
C ALA A 279 -22.36 31.15 26.38
N LEU A 280 -23.44 30.37 26.21
CA LEU A 280 -23.73 29.66 24.95
C LEU A 280 -24.03 30.62 23.80
N ALA A 281 -24.78 31.69 24.04
CA ALA A 281 -25.07 32.72 23.05
C ALA A 281 -23.78 33.43 22.59
N GLY A 282 -22.91 33.81 23.54
CA GLY A 282 -21.60 34.40 23.24
C GLY A 282 -20.64 33.43 22.55
N ALA A 283 -20.74 32.12 22.82
CA ALA A 283 -19.98 31.10 22.10
C ALA A 283 -20.42 30.99 20.63
N ARG A 284 -21.74 31.00 20.39
CA ARG A 284 -22.33 31.00 19.04
C ARG A 284 -22.01 32.28 18.27
N ASP A 285 -22.04 33.44 18.91
CA ASP A 285 -21.67 34.73 18.29
C ASP A 285 -20.20 34.75 17.86
N ALA A 286 -19.29 34.28 18.74
CA ALA A 286 -17.87 34.17 18.39
C ALA A 286 -17.63 33.16 17.24
N LEU A 287 -18.37 32.05 17.21
CA LEU A 287 -18.33 31.11 16.09
C LEU A 287 -18.91 31.73 14.80
N GLY A 288 -19.98 32.53 14.91
CA GLY A 288 -20.59 33.29 13.82
C GLY A 288 -19.60 34.23 13.15
N LYS A 289 -18.81 34.97 13.93
CA LYS A 289 -17.74 35.85 13.40
C LYS A 289 -16.68 35.10 12.58
N LEU A 290 -16.36 33.85 12.95
CA LEU A 290 -15.51 33.01 12.12
C LEU A 290 -16.19 32.63 10.80
N VAL A 291 -17.46 32.22 10.86
CA VAL A 291 -18.25 31.85 9.68
C VAL A 291 -18.44 33.04 8.74
N ASP A 292 -18.63 34.24 9.25
CA ASP A 292 -18.71 35.47 8.45
C ASP A 292 -17.38 35.77 7.77
N ALA A 293 -16.26 35.67 8.48
CA ALA A 293 -14.93 35.87 7.89
C ALA A 293 -14.61 34.83 6.78
N LEU A 294 -15.07 33.59 6.94
CA LEU A 294 -14.99 32.57 5.89
C LEU A 294 -15.94 32.88 4.74
N GLY A 295 -17.17 33.27 5.04
CA GLY A 295 -18.20 33.61 4.07
C GLY A 295 -17.85 34.82 3.22
N ASP A 296 -17.14 35.81 3.77
CA ASP A 296 -16.63 36.96 3.02
C ASP A 296 -15.52 36.55 2.05
N MET A 297 -14.66 35.61 2.47
CA MET A 297 -13.55 35.10 1.66
C MET A 297 -13.98 34.12 0.57
N PHE A 298 -15.00 33.29 0.84
CA PHE A 298 -15.56 32.31 -0.10
C PHE A 298 -16.80 32.82 -0.84
N HIS A 299 -17.25 34.05 -0.56
CA HIS A 299 -18.44 34.66 -1.14
C HIS A 299 -19.73 33.87 -0.90
N TRP A 300 -19.91 33.33 0.31
CA TRP A 300 -21.11 32.60 0.73
C TRP A 300 -22.33 33.50 0.88
N ASP A 301 -23.48 33.00 0.43
CA ASP A 301 -24.79 33.58 0.71
C ASP A 301 -25.21 33.37 2.17
N ALA A 302 -26.32 34.00 2.57
CA ALA A 302 -26.81 33.95 3.94
C ALA A 302 -27.24 32.54 4.37
N ASP A 303 -27.73 31.72 3.45
CA ASP A 303 -28.17 30.34 3.71
C ASP A 303 -26.98 29.44 4.00
N THR A 304 -25.94 29.50 3.18
CA THR A 304 -24.69 28.77 3.34
C THR A 304 -24.00 29.15 4.64
N ARG A 305 -23.95 30.45 4.98
CA ARG A 305 -23.43 30.91 6.29
C ARG A 305 -24.20 30.29 7.46
N ARG A 306 -25.53 30.27 7.40
CA ARG A 306 -26.36 29.63 8.44
C ARG A 306 -26.07 28.14 8.53
N GLU A 307 -25.94 27.45 7.41
CA GLU A 307 -25.68 26.01 7.38
C GLU A 307 -24.32 25.65 7.99
N TRP A 308 -23.26 26.40 7.64
CA TRP A 308 -21.94 26.25 8.23
C TRP A 308 -21.92 26.56 9.73
N ALA A 309 -22.60 27.62 10.18
CA ALA A 309 -22.69 27.96 11.60
C ALA A 309 -23.37 26.84 12.41
N GLN A 310 -24.46 26.27 11.89
CA GLN A 310 -25.16 25.15 12.53
C GLN A 310 -24.30 23.88 12.54
N ALA A 311 -23.62 23.57 11.43
CA ALA A 311 -22.80 22.37 11.31
C ALA A 311 -21.55 22.43 12.22
N LEU A 312 -20.95 23.60 12.41
CA LEU A 312 -19.79 23.77 13.28
C LEU A 312 -20.12 23.78 14.79
N GLY A 313 -21.39 23.91 15.16
CA GLY A 313 -21.83 23.86 16.58
C GLY A 313 -21.37 22.58 17.31
N PRO A 314 -21.71 21.38 16.82
CA PRO A 314 -21.21 20.12 17.40
C PRO A 314 -19.68 19.99 17.42
N VAL A 315 -18.98 20.63 16.47
CA VAL A 315 -17.51 20.67 16.46
C VAL A 315 -16.99 21.52 17.62
N LEU A 316 -17.65 22.63 17.94
CA LEU A 316 -17.33 23.47 19.08
C LEU A 316 -17.57 22.75 20.41
N ASP A 317 -18.65 21.98 20.52
CA ASP A 317 -18.94 21.18 21.72
C ASP A 317 -17.83 20.14 21.99
N ALA A 318 -17.31 19.50 20.93
CA ALA A 318 -16.17 18.58 21.04
C ALA A 318 -14.80 19.29 21.18
N ALA A 319 -14.73 20.61 21.03
CA ALA A 319 -13.46 21.35 21.00
C ALA A 319 -12.90 21.64 22.40
N TRP A 320 -13.73 21.66 23.45
CA TRP A 320 -13.26 21.88 24.82
C TRP A 320 -13.03 20.57 25.60
N SER A 321 -13.53 19.43 25.11
CA SER A 321 -13.43 18.13 25.78
C SER A 321 -12.03 17.48 25.63
N GLY A 322 -11.15 17.69 26.62
CA GLY A 322 -9.84 17.04 26.74
C GLY A 322 -8.63 17.92 26.39
N VAL A 323 -7.43 17.35 26.43
CA VAL A 323 -6.17 18.09 26.19
C VAL A 323 -5.94 18.25 24.67
N TRP A 324 -6.16 19.46 24.17
CA TRP A 324 -5.97 19.86 22.78
C TRP A 324 -6.70 18.95 21.75
N PRO A 325 -8.04 18.95 21.74
CA PRO A 325 -8.84 18.07 20.89
C PRO A 325 -8.64 18.32 19.39
N ARG A 326 -8.91 17.29 18.56
CA ARG A 326 -8.86 17.42 17.10
C ARG A 326 -9.91 18.40 16.56
N ALA A 327 -11.06 18.48 17.21
CA ALA A 327 -12.10 19.46 16.91
C ALA A 327 -11.60 20.91 17.11
N ALA A 328 -10.90 21.20 18.21
CA ALA A 328 -10.26 22.51 18.40
C ALA A 328 -9.23 22.82 17.31
N ARG A 329 -8.39 21.84 16.93
CA ARG A 329 -7.44 22.00 15.80
C ARG A 329 -8.14 22.31 14.49
N CYS A 330 -9.28 21.68 14.21
CA CYS A 330 -10.09 21.97 13.01
C CYS A 330 -10.51 23.45 12.99
N LEU A 331 -11.10 23.94 14.08
CA LEU A 331 -11.55 25.33 14.20
C LEU A 331 -10.39 26.33 14.06
N TYR A 332 -9.24 26.07 14.69
CA TYR A 332 -8.06 26.93 14.54
C TYR A 332 -7.50 26.93 13.10
N GLU A 333 -7.50 25.80 12.40
CA GLU A 333 -7.09 25.77 11.00
C GLU A 333 -8.08 26.55 10.12
N LEU A 334 -9.39 26.50 10.41
CA LEU A 334 -10.39 27.32 9.72
C LEU A 334 -10.16 28.82 9.97
N GLN A 335 -9.90 29.25 11.20
CA GLN A 335 -9.63 30.66 11.52
C GLN A 335 -8.37 31.20 10.85
N LYS A 336 -7.35 30.36 10.68
CA LYS A 336 -6.11 30.75 10.00
C LYS A 336 -6.38 31.17 8.55
N ILE A 337 -7.35 30.58 7.87
CA ILE A 337 -7.56 30.85 6.43
C ILE A 337 -7.88 32.34 6.18
N PRO A 338 -8.95 32.93 6.75
CA PRO A 338 -9.21 34.35 6.59
C PRO A 338 -8.19 35.23 7.32
N ALA A 339 -7.61 34.79 8.45
CA ALA A 339 -6.59 35.58 9.16
C ALA A 339 -5.28 35.76 8.36
N ASP A 340 -4.83 34.68 7.70
CA ASP A 340 -3.53 34.64 7.01
C ASP A 340 -3.62 34.95 5.52
N LEU A 341 -4.76 34.63 4.88
CA LEU A 341 -4.89 34.62 3.42
C LEU A 341 -5.96 35.59 2.90
N SER A 342 -6.64 36.36 3.75
CA SER A 342 -7.51 37.47 3.29
C SER A 342 -6.72 38.50 2.48
N ARG A 343 -5.47 38.77 2.88
CA ARG A 343 -4.59 39.78 2.28
C ARG A 343 -3.78 39.21 1.10
N GLU A 344 -3.17 40.10 0.33
CA GLU A 344 -2.26 39.71 -0.75
C GLU A 344 -1.00 39.01 -0.23
N VAL A 345 -0.56 37.98 -0.94
CA VAL A 345 0.62 37.18 -0.62
C VAL A 345 1.77 37.58 -1.53
N PHE A 346 2.95 37.83 -0.95
CA PHE A 346 4.15 38.23 -1.67
C PHE A 346 5.28 37.21 -1.45
N ALA A 347 6.03 36.93 -2.52
CA ALA A 347 7.36 36.32 -2.39
C ALA A 347 8.39 37.40 -2.07
N VAL A 348 9.32 37.04 -1.18
CA VAL A 348 10.51 37.84 -0.85
C VAL A 348 11.73 36.99 -1.19
N ASP A 349 12.39 37.29 -2.30
CA ASP A 349 13.49 36.47 -2.81
C ASP A 349 14.70 37.34 -3.18
N LEU A 350 15.54 37.59 -2.18
CA LEU A 350 16.78 38.35 -2.37
C LEU A 350 17.81 37.59 -3.22
N ALA A 351 17.83 36.25 -3.11
CA ALA A 351 18.76 35.42 -3.87
C ALA A 351 18.48 35.50 -5.38
N GLU A 352 17.20 35.43 -5.77
CA GLU A 352 16.78 35.55 -7.16
C GLU A 352 17.00 36.98 -7.71
N ALA A 353 16.78 38.02 -6.90
CA ALA A 353 17.09 39.39 -7.29
C ALA A 353 18.59 39.58 -7.59
N ILE A 354 19.47 39.03 -6.74
CA ILE A 354 20.93 39.04 -6.96
C ILE A 354 21.27 38.25 -8.23
N ARG A 355 20.75 37.02 -8.37
CA ARG A 355 21.03 36.13 -9.50
C ARG A 355 20.57 36.70 -10.85
N THR A 356 19.52 37.50 -10.84
CA THR A 356 18.98 38.15 -12.04
C THR A 356 19.50 39.57 -12.25
N LEU A 357 20.50 39.99 -11.47
CA LEU A 357 21.09 41.33 -11.50
C LEU A 357 20.01 42.42 -11.40
N GLY A 358 19.05 42.24 -10.48
CA GLY A 358 17.96 43.19 -10.23
C GLY A 358 16.80 43.16 -11.22
N ARG A 359 16.84 42.30 -12.26
CA ARG A 359 15.72 42.19 -13.23
C ARG A 359 14.45 41.64 -12.61
N ARG A 360 14.55 40.90 -11.50
CA ARG A 360 13.40 40.49 -10.68
C ARG A 360 13.39 41.27 -9.36
N PRO A 361 12.26 41.91 -9.00
CA PRO A 361 12.17 42.65 -7.74
C PRO A 361 12.22 41.70 -6.54
N VAL A 362 12.81 42.17 -5.44
CA VAL A 362 12.93 41.40 -4.19
C VAL A 362 11.55 41.03 -3.64
N LYS A 363 10.58 41.96 -3.68
CA LYS A 363 9.17 41.74 -3.29
C LYS A 363 8.29 41.64 -4.54
N ARG A 364 7.54 40.55 -4.69
CA ARG A 364 6.62 40.33 -5.83
C ARG A 364 5.29 39.70 -5.41
N PRO A 365 4.15 40.12 -5.98
CA PRO A 365 2.85 39.53 -5.66
C PRO A 365 2.74 38.10 -6.24
N LEU A 366 2.03 37.22 -5.53
CA LEU A 366 1.77 35.83 -5.91
C LEU A 366 0.27 35.56 -6.12
N PRO A 367 -0.38 36.16 -7.15
CA PRO A 367 -1.83 36.08 -7.30
C PRO A 367 -2.33 34.64 -7.50
N ARG A 368 -1.59 33.83 -8.27
CA ARG A 368 -1.95 32.44 -8.60
C ARG A 368 -1.71 31.45 -7.46
N ALA A 369 -0.90 31.81 -6.47
CA ALA A 369 -0.61 30.93 -5.33
C ALA A 369 -1.66 31.02 -4.21
N LYS A 370 -2.35 32.17 -4.08
CA LYS A 370 -3.33 32.39 -3.01
C LYS A 370 -4.48 31.37 -3.03
N PRO A 371 -5.20 31.13 -4.15
CA PRO A 371 -6.28 30.14 -4.19
C PRO A 371 -5.82 28.73 -3.78
N VAL A 372 -4.61 28.35 -4.22
CA VAL A 372 -4.01 27.05 -3.89
C VAL A 372 -3.69 26.95 -2.39
N LEU A 373 -3.19 28.02 -1.76
CA LEU A 373 -2.95 28.05 -0.31
C LEU A 373 -4.25 27.97 0.49
N VAL A 374 -5.33 28.62 0.02
CA VAL A 374 -6.66 28.54 0.63
C VAL A 374 -7.16 27.09 0.60
N LEU A 375 -7.09 26.43 -0.56
CA LEU A 375 -7.43 25.01 -0.71
C LEU A 375 -6.61 24.13 0.25
N MET A 376 -5.29 24.38 0.38
CA MET A 376 -4.43 23.64 1.31
C MET A 376 -4.78 23.90 2.79
N GLY A 377 -5.22 25.10 3.14
CA GLY A 377 -5.72 25.43 4.48
C GLY A 377 -7.01 24.66 4.80
N LEU A 378 -7.96 24.65 3.86
CA LEU A 378 -9.23 23.95 4.04
C LEU A 378 -9.05 22.42 4.14
N ARG A 379 -8.16 21.83 3.31
CA ARG A 379 -7.79 20.40 3.42
C ARG A 379 -7.12 20.07 4.77
N ARG A 380 -6.32 20.98 5.32
CA ARG A 380 -5.71 20.81 6.65
C ARG A 380 -6.79 20.77 7.73
N ALA A 381 -7.77 21.67 7.68
CA ALA A 381 -8.92 21.69 8.58
C ALA A 381 -9.77 20.42 8.46
N HIS A 382 -10.14 20.01 7.24
CA HIS A 382 -10.86 18.76 6.96
C HIS A 382 -10.13 17.53 7.52
N GLY A 383 -8.80 17.46 7.34
CA GLY A 383 -7.99 16.38 7.90
C GLY A 383 -7.96 16.32 9.44
N GLN A 384 -8.26 17.42 10.15
CA GLN A 384 -8.49 17.41 11.59
C GLN A 384 -9.93 17.00 11.94
N LEU A 385 -10.92 17.46 11.17
CA LEU A 385 -12.34 17.10 11.31
C LEU A 385 -12.54 15.58 11.23
N VAL A 386 -11.98 14.92 10.21
CA VAL A 386 -12.11 13.46 10.01
C VAL A 386 -11.58 12.67 11.21
N ARG A 387 -10.68 13.26 12.01
CA ARG A 387 -10.09 12.66 13.22
C ARG A 387 -10.72 13.17 14.51
N ALA A 388 -11.72 14.05 14.43
CA ALA A 388 -12.47 14.52 15.58
C ALA A 388 -13.49 13.46 16.03
N ALA A 389 -13.65 13.32 17.34
CA ALA A 389 -14.67 12.47 17.93
C ALA A 389 -16.01 13.22 17.89
N LEU A 390 -16.75 13.06 16.79
CA LEU A 390 -18.08 13.63 16.59
C LEU A 390 -19.11 12.49 16.46
N GLY A 391 -20.36 12.75 16.85
CA GLY A 391 -21.46 11.84 16.57
C GLY A 391 -21.61 11.57 15.06
N PRO A 392 -22.00 10.35 14.63
CA PRO A 392 -22.12 9.98 13.22
C PRO A 392 -22.87 10.99 12.34
N ALA A 393 -24.01 11.50 12.81
CA ALA A 393 -24.82 12.45 12.05
C ALA A 393 -24.12 13.81 11.88
N ALA A 394 -23.55 14.35 12.98
CA ALA A 394 -22.82 15.61 12.96
C ALA A 394 -21.56 15.54 12.09
N HIS A 395 -20.84 14.41 12.14
CA HIS A 395 -19.66 14.19 11.31
C HIS A 395 -20.03 14.25 9.82
N LEU A 396 -21.06 13.51 9.41
CA LEU A 396 -21.48 13.44 8.00
C LEU A 396 -21.95 14.80 7.47
N ARG A 397 -22.67 15.58 8.28
CA ARG A 397 -23.11 16.93 7.90
C ARG A 397 -21.93 17.86 7.61
N VAL A 398 -20.98 17.95 8.54
CA VAL A 398 -19.81 18.84 8.38
C VAL A 398 -18.91 18.35 7.24
N ASP A 399 -18.73 17.04 7.11
CA ASP A 399 -17.93 16.43 6.05
C ASP A 399 -18.46 16.78 4.64
N ARG A 400 -19.78 16.73 4.44
CA ARG A 400 -20.42 17.16 3.18
C ARG A 400 -20.15 18.62 2.84
N LEU A 401 -20.23 19.53 3.81
CA LEU A 401 -19.95 20.96 3.58
C LEU A 401 -18.49 21.20 3.20
N PHE A 402 -17.55 20.55 3.90
CA PHE A 402 -16.13 20.59 3.52
C PHE A 402 -15.91 20.05 2.11
N TYR A 403 -16.55 18.94 1.77
CA TYR A 403 -16.44 18.33 0.46
C TYR A 403 -16.91 19.29 -0.65
N HIS A 404 -18.10 19.87 -0.49
CA HIS A 404 -18.66 20.84 -1.44
C HIS A 404 -17.68 22.01 -1.66
N GLN A 405 -17.24 22.64 -0.58
CA GLN A 405 -16.34 23.79 -0.67
C GLN A 405 -14.96 23.43 -1.26
N LEU A 406 -14.41 22.27 -0.89
CA LEU A 406 -13.16 21.76 -1.47
C LEU A 406 -13.31 21.54 -2.97
N HIS A 407 -14.43 20.96 -3.40
CA HIS A 407 -14.70 20.69 -4.80
C HIS A 407 -14.82 21.97 -5.63
N GLU A 408 -15.55 22.97 -5.12
CA GLU A 408 -15.67 24.29 -5.75
C GLU A 408 -14.31 24.96 -5.93
N LEU A 409 -13.49 25.02 -4.87
CA LEU A 409 -12.15 25.62 -4.93
C LEU A 409 -11.24 24.90 -5.94
N GLU A 410 -11.30 23.57 -5.99
CA GLU A 410 -10.54 22.82 -7.00
C GLU A 410 -11.03 23.13 -8.42
N HIS A 411 -12.35 23.25 -8.61
CA HIS A 411 -12.93 23.58 -9.91
C HIS A 411 -12.48 24.97 -10.39
N GLU A 412 -12.52 25.97 -9.52
CA GLU A 412 -12.02 27.33 -9.80
C GLU A 412 -10.53 27.34 -10.14
N ILE A 413 -9.69 26.64 -9.34
CA ILE A 413 -8.26 26.52 -9.61
C ILE A 413 -8.01 25.87 -10.97
N ARG A 414 -8.75 24.82 -11.32
CA ARG A 414 -8.63 24.14 -12.61
C ARG A 414 -9.01 25.07 -13.78
N ARG A 415 -10.11 25.82 -13.63
CA ARG A 415 -10.60 26.78 -14.61
C ARG A 415 -9.58 27.91 -14.86
N ASP A 416 -9.02 28.45 -13.80
CA ASP A 416 -8.16 29.63 -13.87
C ASP A 416 -6.71 29.28 -14.28
N LEU A 417 -6.15 28.18 -13.76
CA LEU A 417 -4.78 27.76 -14.06
C LEU A 417 -4.65 26.89 -15.32
N GLY A 418 -5.72 26.24 -15.75
CA GLY A 418 -5.71 25.34 -16.91
C GLY A 418 -5.20 25.97 -18.21
N PRO A 419 -5.78 27.11 -18.65
CA PRO A 419 -5.31 27.81 -19.84
C PRO A 419 -3.85 28.27 -19.74
N VAL A 420 -3.40 28.66 -18.54
CA VAL A 420 -2.02 29.11 -18.28
C VAL A 420 -1.02 27.97 -18.43
N VAL A 421 -1.35 26.79 -17.89
CA VAL A 421 -0.53 25.58 -18.05
C VAL A 421 -0.51 25.16 -19.52
N ALA A 422 -1.66 25.14 -20.19
CA ALA A 422 -1.76 24.76 -21.60
C ALA A 422 -0.90 25.65 -22.51
N ALA A 423 -0.97 26.97 -22.32
CA ALA A 423 -0.16 27.93 -23.07
C ALA A 423 1.35 27.73 -22.81
N ALA A 424 1.75 27.57 -21.54
CA ALA A 424 3.16 27.34 -21.20
C ALA A 424 3.73 26.05 -21.81
N LEU A 425 2.92 24.99 -21.93
CA LEU A 425 3.32 23.75 -22.60
C LEU A 425 3.43 23.94 -24.12
N ALA A 426 2.49 24.65 -24.73
CA ALA A 426 2.51 24.96 -26.16
C ALA A 426 3.76 25.79 -26.53
N ASP A 427 4.04 26.87 -25.78
CA ASP A 427 5.22 27.72 -25.97
C ASP A 427 6.55 26.96 -25.79
N ALA A 428 6.53 25.92 -24.96
CA ALA A 428 7.67 25.03 -24.76
C ALA A 428 7.90 24.05 -25.92
N GLY A 429 6.96 23.94 -26.88
CA GLY A 429 7.04 23.04 -28.02
C GLY A 429 6.32 21.70 -27.84
N LEU A 430 5.49 21.55 -26.81
CA LEU A 430 4.57 20.41 -26.64
C LEU A 430 3.25 20.70 -27.37
N VAL A 431 3.30 20.72 -28.70
CA VAL A 431 2.16 21.00 -29.56
C VAL A 431 1.58 19.68 -30.09
N PRO A 432 0.28 19.43 -29.94
CA PRO A 432 -0.35 18.21 -30.46
C PRO A 432 -0.39 18.20 -31.99
N ALA A 433 -0.15 17.05 -32.60
CA ALA A 433 -0.20 16.90 -34.06
C ALA A 433 -1.52 16.28 -34.59
N ASN A 434 -2.35 15.75 -33.70
CA ASN A 434 -3.63 15.09 -34.04
C ASN A 434 -4.57 15.11 -32.83
N THR A 435 -5.84 14.73 -33.04
CA THR A 435 -6.89 14.71 -32.02
C THR A 435 -6.54 13.89 -30.77
N VAL A 436 -5.83 12.76 -30.94
CA VAL A 436 -5.38 11.94 -29.80
C VAL A 436 -4.39 12.72 -28.93
N GLU A 437 -3.46 13.43 -29.56
CA GLU A 437 -2.48 14.26 -28.85
C GLU A 437 -3.12 15.51 -28.24
N GLU A 438 -4.20 16.05 -28.81
CA GLU A 438 -5.00 17.13 -28.19
C GLU A 438 -5.68 16.65 -26.90
N VAL A 439 -6.38 15.52 -26.95
CA VAL A 439 -6.97 14.89 -25.76
C VAL A 439 -5.87 14.58 -24.73
N ALA A 440 -4.70 14.13 -25.20
CA ALA A 440 -3.56 13.87 -24.34
C ALA A 440 -2.99 15.15 -23.69
N ARG A 441 -2.95 16.29 -24.40
CA ARG A 441 -2.59 17.60 -23.84
C ARG A 441 -3.56 18.01 -22.74
N ASP A 442 -4.85 17.94 -23.00
CA ASP A 442 -5.88 18.35 -22.03
C ASP A 442 -5.80 17.47 -20.77
N LYS A 443 -5.54 16.17 -20.96
CA LYS A 443 -5.24 15.24 -19.87
C LYS A 443 -3.96 15.60 -19.11
N LEU A 444 -2.88 15.96 -19.82
CA LEU A 444 -1.61 16.36 -19.19
C LEU A 444 -1.83 17.58 -18.29
N VAL A 445 -2.54 18.59 -18.80
CA VAL A 445 -2.92 19.78 -18.03
C VAL A 445 -3.72 19.39 -16.79
N ALA A 446 -4.76 18.57 -16.96
CA ALA A 446 -5.60 18.12 -15.85
C ALA A 446 -4.79 17.34 -14.78
N GLU A 447 -3.88 16.45 -15.19
CA GLU A 447 -3.02 15.68 -14.27
C GLU A 447 -2.07 16.60 -13.47
N LEU A 448 -1.51 17.62 -14.10
CA LEU A 448 -0.67 18.62 -13.42
C LEU A 448 -1.50 19.46 -12.43
N LEU A 449 -2.72 19.84 -12.78
CA LEU A 449 -3.62 20.58 -11.89
C LEU A 449 -4.16 19.71 -10.75
N ASP A 450 -4.42 18.43 -10.99
CA ASP A 450 -4.76 17.47 -9.95
C ASP A 450 -3.61 17.36 -8.94
N ARG A 451 -2.35 17.40 -9.42
CA ARG A 451 -1.17 17.47 -8.54
C ARG A 451 -1.12 18.78 -7.76
N VAL A 452 -1.37 19.93 -8.40
CA VAL A 452 -1.43 21.23 -7.71
C VAL A 452 -2.51 21.24 -6.62
N CYS A 453 -3.72 20.73 -6.93
CA CYS A 453 -4.83 20.66 -5.97
C CYS A 453 -4.58 19.67 -4.82
N ALA A 454 -3.77 18.63 -5.05
CA ALA A 454 -3.44 17.63 -4.04
C ALA A 454 -2.26 18.02 -3.13
N SER A 455 -1.17 18.56 -3.69
CA SER A 455 0.05 18.89 -2.92
C SER A 455 0.26 20.38 -2.65
N GLY A 456 -0.46 21.26 -3.34
CA GLY A 456 -0.32 22.73 -3.22
C GLY A 456 0.85 23.32 -4.01
N TYR A 457 1.62 22.49 -4.71
CA TYR A 457 2.76 22.89 -5.53
C TYR A 457 3.04 21.86 -6.64
N LEU A 458 3.81 22.27 -7.64
CA LEU A 458 4.25 21.44 -8.77
C LEU A 458 5.78 21.56 -8.97
N ARG A 459 6.47 20.49 -9.36
CA ARG A 459 7.93 20.48 -9.62
C ARG A 459 8.27 20.01 -11.03
N MET A 460 9.53 20.20 -11.44
CA MET A 460 10.07 19.64 -12.69
C MET A 460 9.92 18.11 -12.76
N GLY A 461 10.15 17.38 -11.66
CA GLY A 461 9.95 15.93 -11.61
C GLY A 461 8.50 15.52 -11.85
N ASP A 462 7.53 16.22 -11.22
CA ASP A 462 6.10 15.96 -11.43
C ASP A 462 5.70 16.25 -12.89
N LEU A 463 6.22 17.32 -13.51
CA LEU A 463 6.02 17.65 -14.92
C LEU A 463 6.59 16.57 -15.86
N ARG A 464 7.84 16.16 -15.63
CA ARG A 464 8.50 15.12 -16.41
C ARG A 464 7.72 13.81 -16.33
N ASP A 465 7.36 13.37 -15.13
CA ASP A 465 6.69 12.10 -14.91
C ASP A 465 5.29 12.11 -15.54
N ALA A 466 4.59 13.24 -15.50
CA ALA A 466 3.33 13.42 -16.22
C ALA A 466 3.54 13.26 -17.74
N ILE A 467 4.52 13.93 -18.35
CA ILE A 467 4.84 13.78 -19.79
C ILE A 467 5.27 12.33 -20.13
N ALA A 468 6.07 11.68 -19.28
CA ALA A 468 6.54 10.32 -19.46
C ALA A 468 5.40 9.28 -19.43
N ARG A 469 4.32 9.55 -18.70
CA ARG A 469 3.09 8.73 -18.66
C ARG A 469 2.07 9.12 -19.72
N ASN A 470 2.06 10.38 -20.15
CA ASN A 470 1.12 10.90 -21.13
C ASN A 470 1.47 10.46 -22.57
N ARG A 471 0.53 10.64 -23.50
CA ARG A 471 0.70 10.32 -24.93
C ARG A 471 1.24 11.47 -25.75
N LEU A 472 1.06 12.72 -25.32
CA LEU A 472 1.75 13.86 -25.89
C LEU A 472 3.23 13.74 -25.53
N LYS A 473 4.05 13.37 -26.51
CA LYS A 473 5.49 13.15 -26.35
C LYS A 473 6.28 14.31 -26.95
N MET A 474 7.48 14.52 -26.45
CA MET A 474 8.38 15.53 -26.98
C MET A 474 8.90 15.11 -28.36
N PRO A 475 9.03 16.05 -29.32
CA PRO A 475 9.78 15.80 -30.55
C PRO A 475 11.28 15.59 -30.28
N ASP A 476 11.97 14.96 -31.24
CA ASP A 476 13.43 14.87 -31.25
C ASP A 476 14.06 16.26 -31.44
N LEU A 477 15.31 16.43 -31.00
CA LEU A 477 16.04 17.69 -31.13
C LEU A 477 16.35 17.97 -32.60
N ARG A 478 16.01 19.17 -33.08
CA ARG A 478 16.22 19.56 -34.48
C ARG A 478 17.67 19.99 -34.79
N GLY A 479 18.46 20.33 -33.77
CA GLY A 479 19.87 20.69 -33.95
C GLY A 479 20.58 21.15 -32.67
N PRO A 480 21.87 21.54 -32.75
CA PRO A 480 22.70 21.91 -31.61
C PRO A 480 22.20 23.13 -30.81
N GLY A 481 21.51 24.07 -31.47
CA GLY A 481 20.92 25.24 -30.81
C GLY A 481 19.86 24.86 -29.77
N GLU A 482 19.02 23.87 -30.06
CA GLU A 482 18.00 23.38 -29.10
C GLU A 482 18.63 22.66 -27.90
N PHE A 483 19.81 22.05 -28.06
CA PHE A 483 20.56 21.48 -26.94
C PHE A 483 21.04 22.57 -25.95
N VAL A 484 21.50 23.71 -26.46
CA VAL A 484 21.96 24.85 -25.64
C VAL A 484 20.79 25.54 -24.94
N VAL A 485 19.69 25.77 -25.65
CA VAL A 485 18.47 26.40 -25.09
C VAL A 485 17.78 25.48 -24.10
N GLY A 486 17.77 24.18 -24.39
CA GLY A 486 17.08 23.12 -23.67
C GLY A 486 15.94 22.50 -24.49
N ASP A 487 15.71 21.22 -24.26
CA ASP A 487 14.59 20.46 -24.83
C ASP A 487 13.21 21.04 -24.38
N PRO A 488 12.08 20.56 -24.92
CA PRO A 488 10.76 21.04 -24.52
C PRO A 488 10.49 20.96 -23.01
N LEU A 489 11.03 19.96 -22.30
CA LEU A 489 10.88 19.87 -20.84
C LEU A 489 11.58 21.04 -20.12
N LEU A 490 12.82 21.36 -20.48
CA LEU A 490 13.58 22.47 -19.89
C LEU A 490 13.00 23.84 -20.25
N ARG A 491 12.37 23.96 -21.43
CA ARG A 491 11.62 25.16 -21.81
C ARG A 491 10.33 25.30 -20.99
N ALA A 492 9.58 24.21 -20.82
CA ALA A 492 8.38 24.17 -19.98
C ALA A 492 8.70 24.47 -18.51
N ASP A 493 9.79 23.92 -17.95
CA ASP A 493 10.27 24.24 -16.60
C ASP A 493 10.52 25.74 -16.41
N ARG A 494 11.12 26.39 -17.42
CA ARG A 494 11.35 27.83 -17.39
C ARG A 494 10.05 28.63 -17.50
N ALA A 495 9.17 28.26 -18.43
CA ALA A 495 7.90 28.94 -18.67
C ALA A 495 6.97 28.84 -17.44
N LEU A 496 6.80 27.64 -16.88
CA LEU A 496 5.96 27.41 -15.70
C LEU A 496 6.53 28.07 -14.44
N ALA A 497 7.86 28.16 -14.30
CA ALA A 497 8.47 28.92 -13.21
C ALA A 497 8.19 30.43 -13.27
N VAL A 498 7.75 30.95 -14.41
CA VAL A 498 7.30 32.34 -14.55
C VAL A 498 5.77 32.42 -14.46
N SER A 499 5.06 31.58 -15.21
CA SER A 499 3.60 31.67 -15.30
C SER A 499 2.89 31.15 -14.04
N LEU A 500 3.44 30.19 -13.32
CA LEU A 500 2.88 29.67 -12.07
C LEU A 500 3.72 30.05 -10.86
N ASP A 501 4.15 31.31 -10.80
CA ASP A 501 4.99 31.79 -9.70
C ASP A 501 4.36 31.53 -8.32
N GLY A 502 5.15 30.98 -7.40
CA GLY A 502 4.70 30.56 -6.07
C GLY A 502 3.97 29.21 -5.99
N VAL A 503 3.59 28.61 -7.14
CA VAL A 503 2.98 27.26 -7.24
C VAL A 503 3.95 26.27 -7.89
N TYR A 504 4.62 26.66 -8.98
CA TYR A 504 5.63 25.84 -9.65
C TYR A 504 7.02 26.11 -9.10
N ARG A 505 7.75 25.03 -8.83
CA ARG A 505 9.16 25.04 -8.42
C ARG A 505 10.03 24.57 -9.56
N ARG A 506 10.94 25.45 -9.94
CA ARG A 506 11.95 25.18 -10.96
C ARG A 506 12.88 24.05 -10.52
N GLY A 507 13.24 23.16 -11.44
CA GLY A 507 14.15 22.05 -11.16
C GLY A 507 15.55 22.48 -10.72
N GLU A 508 16.16 21.70 -9.84
CA GLU A 508 17.54 21.90 -9.38
C GLU A 508 18.54 21.83 -10.54
N VAL A 509 19.76 22.34 -10.33
CA VAL A 509 20.80 22.39 -11.37
C VAL A 509 21.14 20.98 -11.87
N TYR A 510 21.32 20.02 -10.97
CA TYR A 510 21.70 18.66 -11.34
C TYR A 510 20.62 17.95 -12.18
N LEU A 511 19.33 18.15 -11.89
CA LEU A 511 18.23 17.62 -12.71
C LEU A 511 18.25 18.18 -14.13
N ARG A 512 18.46 19.50 -14.24
CA ARG A 512 18.49 20.17 -15.55
C ARG A 512 19.70 19.77 -16.38
N LEU A 513 20.87 19.63 -15.74
CA LEU A 513 22.08 19.14 -16.40
C LEU A 513 21.91 17.69 -16.85
N LEU A 514 21.35 16.82 -16.01
CA LEU A 514 21.10 15.42 -16.36
C LEU A 514 20.10 15.31 -17.50
N GLN A 515 19.00 16.07 -17.49
CA GLN A 515 18.04 16.12 -18.58
C GLN A 515 18.74 16.49 -19.90
N ARG A 516 19.51 17.58 -19.88
CA ARG A 516 20.26 18.06 -21.04
C ARG A 516 21.26 17.01 -21.54
N ALA A 517 22.05 16.39 -20.66
CA ALA A 517 22.98 15.34 -21.08
C ALA A 517 22.26 14.14 -21.69
N SER A 518 21.14 13.70 -21.08
CA SER A 518 20.37 12.56 -21.56
C SER A 518 19.66 12.81 -22.89
N SER A 519 19.31 14.06 -23.22
CA SER A 519 18.67 14.39 -24.50
C SER A 519 19.58 14.08 -25.69
N LEU A 520 20.91 14.12 -25.54
CA LEU A 520 21.83 13.70 -26.60
C LEU A 520 21.64 12.24 -26.98
N PHE A 521 21.46 11.36 -26.01
CA PHE A 521 21.27 9.93 -26.22
C PHE A 521 19.83 9.57 -26.62
N PHE A 522 18.84 10.32 -26.14
CA PHE A 522 17.43 9.90 -26.28
C PHE A 522 16.65 10.68 -27.33
N ALA A 523 17.04 11.92 -27.60
CA ALA A 523 16.36 12.85 -28.50
C ALA A 523 17.04 12.97 -29.88
N THR A 524 18.11 12.21 -30.12
CA THR A 524 18.80 12.18 -31.42
C THR A 524 18.82 10.75 -31.97
N GLN A 525 18.76 10.61 -33.30
CA GLN A 525 18.76 9.29 -33.94
C GLN A 525 20.07 8.53 -33.65
N VAL A 526 21.23 9.19 -33.85
CA VAL A 526 22.55 8.59 -33.64
C VAL A 526 22.76 8.21 -32.18
N GLY A 527 22.45 9.12 -31.25
CA GLY A 527 22.56 8.86 -29.81
C GLY A 527 21.69 7.70 -29.37
N ARG A 528 20.49 7.57 -29.94
CA ARG A 528 19.55 6.49 -29.63
C ARG A 528 20.04 5.14 -30.13
N VAL A 529 20.57 5.09 -31.35
CA VAL A 529 21.19 3.88 -31.91
C VAL A 529 22.37 3.47 -31.04
N LEU A 530 23.27 4.40 -30.70
CA LEU A 530 24.39 4.11 -29.80
C LEU A 530 23.89 3.58 -28.45
N PHE A 531 22.85 4.18 -27.88
CA PHE A 531 22.32 3.76 -26.60
C PHE A 531 21.68 2.37 -26.65
N LEU A 532 20.78 2.10 -27.59
CA LEU A 532 20.02 0.85 -27.68
C LEU A 532 20.85 -0.36 -28.12
N TYR A 533 21.82 -0.15 -29.00
CA TYR A 533 22.58 -1.23 -29.62
C TYR A 533 23.96 -1.44 -29.00
N LEU A 534 24.54 -0.43 -28.33
CA LEU A 534 25.85 -0.54 -27.68
C LEU A 534 25.76 -0.36 -26.16
N VAL A 535 25.32 0.82 -25.68
CA VAL A 535 25.41 1.16 -24.24
C VAL A 535 24.51 0.26 -23.39
N LEU A 536 23.24 0.10 -23.75
CA LEU A 536 22.26 -0.64 -22.95
C LEU A 536 22.61 -2.14 -22.85
N PRO A 537 22.96 -2.86 -23.93
CA PRO A 537 23.39 -4.25 -23.81
C PRO A 537 24.69 -4.42 -23.01
N CYS A 538 25.69 -3.55 -23.23
CA CYS A 538 26.98 -3.65 -22.51
C CYS A 538 26.83 -3.37 -21.01
N VAL A 539 26.16 -2.27 -20.65
CA VAL A 539 25.92 -1.90 -19.25
C VAL A 539 24.98 -2.93 -18.59
N GLY A 540 23.94 -3.38 -19.29
CA GLY A 540 23.03 -4.41 -18.79
C GLY A 540 23.73 -5.74 -18.53
N ALA A 541 24.63 -6.17 -19.42
CA ALA A 541 25.40 -7.40 -19.26
C ALA A 541 26.37 -7.32 -18.10
N PHE A 542 27.10 -6.22 -18.00
CA PHE A 542 28.00 -5.94 -16.88
C PHE A 542 27.24 -5.99 -15.54
N MET A 543 26.05 -5.39 -15.47
CA MET A 543 25.18 -5.44 -14.29
C MET A 543 24.67 -6.84 -13.96
N VAL A 544 24.26 -7.63 -14.97
CA VAL A 544 23.75 -9.00 -14.77
C VAL A 544 24.86 -9.92 -14.28
N VAL A 545 26.06 -9.83 -14.84
CA VAL A 545 27.19 -10.68 -14.47
C VAL A 545 27.66 -10.37 -13.05
N ILE A 546 27.88 -9.08 -12.73
CA ILE A 546 28.34 -8.69 -11.39
C ILE A 546 27.25 -8.90 -10.34
N GLY A 547 25.99 -8.60 -10.69
CA GLY A 547 24.84 -8.85 -9.82
C GLY A 547 24.64 -10.35 -9.55
N GLY A 548 24.83 -11.20 -10.57
CA GLY A 548 24.76 -12.66 -10.45
C GLY A 548 25.85 -13.22 -9.54
N GLN A 549 27.09 -12.74 -9.69
CA GLN A 549 28.19 -13.09 -8.77
C GLN A 549 27.88 -12.71 -7.33
N GLU A 550 27.20 -11.57 -7.11
CA GLU A 550 26.81 -11.17 -5.75
C GLU A 550 25.72 -12.07 -5.17
N MET A 551 24.73 -12.47 -5.97
CA MET A 551 23.72 -13.44 -5.51
C MET A 551 24.34 -14.78 -5.12
N ILE A 552 25.35 -15.24 -5.86
CA ILE A 552 26.11 -16.46 -5.56
C ILE A 552 26.90 -16.27 -4.26
N HIS A 553 27.66 -15.17 -4.12
CA HIS A 553 28.45 -14.89 -2.91
C HIS A 553 27.59 -14.75 -1.65
N ILE A 554 26.43 -14.11 -1.75
CA ILE A 554 25.45 -14.05 -0.66
C ILE A 554 24.93 -15.46 -0.36
N GLY A 555 24.57 -16.23 -1.39
CA GLY A 555 24.15 -17.62 -1.26
C GLY A 555 25.20 -18.50 -0.58
N GLU A 556 26.47 -18.35 -0.93
CA GLU A 556 27.62 -19.06 -0.36
C GLU A 556 27.91 -18.63 1.08
N LYS A 557 27.74 -17.36 1.43
CA LYS A 557 27.82 -16.89 2.83
C LYS A 557 26.68 -17.42 3.68
N VAL A 558 25.46 -17.43 3.15
CA VAL A 558 24.28 -18.00 3.84
C VAL A 558 24.43 -19.51 3.98
N TYR A 559 24.84 -20.20 2.92
CA TYR A 559 25.15 -21.63 2.95
C TYR A 559 26.32 -21.92 3.89
N GLY A 560 27.38 -21.12 3.86
CA GLY A 560 28.55 -21.27 4.73
C GLY A 560 28.24 -20.98 6.20
N PHE A 561 27.34 -20.04 6.49
CA PHE A 561 26.79 -19.82 7.82
C PHE A 561 25.98 -21.05 8.26
N ALA A 562 25.03 -21.51 7.42
CA ALA A 562 24.23 -22.71 7.68
C ALA A 562 25.08 -23.98 7.84
N ALA A 563 26.10 -24.16 7.01
CA ALA A 563 27.03 -25.27 7.05
C ALA A 563 27.92 -25.21 8.29
N LYS A 564 28.48 -24.05 8.65
CA LYS A 564 29.24 -23.86 9.90
C LYS A 564 28.40 -24.06 11.16
N THR A 565 27.09 -23.80 11.10
CA THR A 565 26.17 -24.13 12.20
C THR A 565 25.82 -25.63 12.27
N VAL A 566 25.85 -26.35 11.15
CA VAL A 566 25.55 -27.80 11.09
C VAL A 566 26.79 -28.66 11.40
N THR A 567 27.95 -28.29 10.87
CA THR A 567 29.24 -28.91 11.20
C THR A 567 29.92 -28.05 12.25
N GLY A 568 29.67 -28.31 13.53
CA GLY A 568 30.37 -27.61 14.62
C GLY A 568 31.89 -27.57 14.40
N ARG A 569 32.57 -26.51 14.86
CA ARG A 569 34.03 -26.36 14.73
C ARG A 569 34.73 -27.68 15.07
N PRO A 570 35.56 -28.24 14.17
CA PRO A 570 36.40 -29.38 14.52
C PRO A 570 37.27 -29.01 15.73
N TRP A 571 37.35 -29.91 16.71
CA TRP A 571 38.30 -29.79 17.81
C TRP A 571 39.71 -29.72 17.21
N PRO A 572 40.57 -28.75 17.57
CA PRO A 572 41.96 -28.78 17.13
C PRO A 572 42.58 -30.12 17.57
N PRO A 573 43.35 -30.81 16.71
CA PRO A 573 43.91 -32.09 17.09
C PRO A 573 44.66 -31.96 18.43
N PRO A 574 44.57 -32.96 19.33
CA PRO A 574 45.33 -32.93 20.57
C PRO A 574 46.81 -32.71 20.21
N ALA A 575 47.48 -31.82 20.95
CA ALA A 575 48.91 -31.60 20.78
C ALA A 575 49.62 -32.96 20.79
N PRO A 576 50.55 -33.22 19.86
CA PRO A 576 51.28 -34.48 19.83
C PRO A 576 51.91 -34.73 21.20
N ALA A 577 51.84 -35.98 21.67
CA ALA A 577 52.43 -36.39 22.94
C ALA A 577 53.91 -35.96 23.00
N PRO A 578 54.40 -35.46 24.15
CA PRO A 578 55.80 -35.10 24.29
C PRO A 578 56.65 -36.31 23.93
N GLN A 579 57.52 -36.16 22.93
CA GLN A 579 58.45 -37.21 22.55
C GLN A 579 59.37 -37.51 23.74
N PRO A 580 59.66 -38.78 24.05
CA PRO A 580 60.63 -39.13 25.08
C PRO A 580 61.98 -38.49 24.74
N ALA A 581 62.57 -37.83 25.73
CA ALA A 581 63.79 -37.06 25.60
C ALA A 581 64.93 -37.90 24.98
N PRO A 582 65.61 -37.43 23.91
CA PRO A 582 66.87 -37.99 23.47
C PRO A 582 67.94 -37.86 24.56
N VAL A 583 68.75 -38.91 24.70
CA VAL A 583 69.91 -39.01 25.62
C VAL A 583 70.87 -37.81 25.41
N PRO A 584 71.53 -37.27 26.46
CA PRO A 584 72.28 -36.02 26.38
C PRO A 584 73.53 -36.15 25.49
N GLN A 585 73.71 -35.20 24.57
CA GLN A 585 75.04 -34.88 24.01
C GLN A 585 75.67 -33.75 24.85
N PRO A 586 76.96 -33.80 25.20
CA PRO A 586 77.63 -32.73 25.96
C PRO A 586 77.84 -31.47 25.09
N PRO A 587 77.92 -30.26 25.69
CA PRO A 587 77.71 -28.99 25.01
C PRO A 587 78.99 -28.41 24.39
N PRO A 588 78.86 -27.39 23.50
CA PRO A 588 79.66 -26.19 23.72
C PRO A 588 78.89 -24.86 23.69
N SER A 589 79.28 -24.02 24.65
CA SER A 589 79.07 -22.57 24.86
C SER A 589 77.66 -22.03 25.00
N ALA A 590 77.26 -21.89 26.26
CA ALA A 590 76.28 -20.94 26.74
C ALA A 590 76.79 -19.48 26.62
N GLY A 591 75.92 -18.58 26.16
CA GLY A 591 75.86 -17.18 26.60
C GLY A 591 74.60 -17.02 27.47
N PRO A 592 74.64 -16.23 28.56
CA PRO A 592 73.72 -16.40 29.68
C PRO A 592 72.32 -15.87 29.40
N VAL A 593 71.33 -16.72 29.67
CA VAL A 593 69.95 -16.29 29.99
C VAL A 593 69.94 -15.94 31.48
N VAL A 594 69.67 -14.66 31.79
CA VAL A 594 69.33 -14.24 33.15
C VAL A 594 67.85 -14.55 33.35
N ALA A 595 67.54 -15.46 34.26
CA ALA A 595 66.21 -15.60 34.83
C ALA A 595 66.06 -14.57 35.95
N LEU A 596 65.01 -13.73 35.87
CA LEU A 596 64.54 -12.95 37.03
C LEU A 596 63.46 -13.75 37.78
N PRO A 597 63.40 -13.58 39.12
CA PRO A 597 62.77 -14.52 40.04
C PRO A 597 61.29 -14.25 40.30
N ASP A 598 60.64 -15.27 40.83
CA ASP A 598 59.31 -15.23 41.42
C ASP A 598 59.17 -14.15 42.50
N GLY A 599 58.11 -13.34 42.39
CA GLY A 599 57.39 -12.86 43.56
C GLY A 599 57.63 -11.41 44.01
N ARG A 600 56.53 -10.64 43.92
CA ARG A 600 56.13 -9.49 44.76
C ARG A 600 57.06 -8.27 44.81
N ALA A 601 56.65 -7.19 44.15
CA ALA A 601 57.05 -5.82 44.48
C ALA A 601 55.80 -4.92 44.65
N THR A 602 55.86 -4.06 45.65
CA THR A 602 54.83 -3.15 46.21
C THR A 602 54.96 -1.73 45.64
N SER A 603 53.98 -0.86 45.95
CA SER A 603 53.59 0.39 45.28
C SER A 603 54.56 1.59 45.29
N ASP A 604 55.84 1.44 45.64
CA ASP A 604 56.72 2.60 45.96
C ASP A 604 57.80 2.94 44.92
N GLU A 605 57.75 2.40 43.70
CA GLU A 605 58.79 2.61 42.66
C GLU A 605 58.21 3.10 41.31
N VAL A 606 57.14 3.90 41.36
CA VAL A 606 56.52 4.49 40.17
C VAL A 606 56.69 6.01 40.17
N VAL A 607 57.46 6.54 39.22
CA VAL A 607 57.57 7.99 38.97
C VAL A 607 56.69 8.35 37.75
N VAL A 608 55.92 9.43 37.88
CA VAL A 608 55.02 9.96 36.84
C VAL A 608 55.69 11.14 36.14
N ASP A 609 55.75 11.11 34.82
CA ASP A 609 56.16 12.27 34.02
C ASP A 609 55.00 13.28 33.93
N GLU A 610 55.17 14.48 34.48
CA GLU A 610 54.10 15.49 34.58
C GLU A 610 53.75 16.17 33.24
N GLU A 611 54.50 15.99 32.15
CA GLU A 611 54.14 16.52 30.83
C GLU A 611 53.44 15.50 29.92
N THR A 612 53.64 14.19 30.13
CA THR A 612 53.08 13.14 29.25
C THR A 612 52.11 12.17 29.94
N GLY A 613 52.12 12.08 31.27
CA GLY A 613 51.23 11.20 32.04
C GLY A 613 51.58 9.71 31.97
N GLU A 614 52.79 9.35 31.51
CA GLU A 614 53.30 7.96 31.50
C GLU A 614 54.08 7.62 32.79
N PHE A 615 54.07 6.34 33.17
CA PHE A 615 54.65 5.81 34.40
C PHE A 615 55.96 5.05 34.13
N HIS A 616 57.04 5.33 34.86
CA HIS A 616 58.35 4.68 34.70
C HIS A 616 58.89 4.09 36.02
N TRP A 617 59.69 3.01 35.90
CA TRP A 617 60.46 2.37 36.98
C TRP A 617 61.95 2.59 36.74
N GLU A 618 62.74 2.82 37.79
CA GLU A 618 64.04 3.52 37.69
C GLU A 618 65.24 2.67 37.19
N ASP A 619 65.12 1.33 37.04
CA ASP A 619 66.25 0.48 36.63
C ASP A 619 65.90 -0.67 35.66
N ALA A 620 65.48 -0.37 34.43
CA ALA A 620 65.42 -1.36 33.34
C ALA A 620 65.93 -0.80 31.98
N PRO A 621 66.72 -1.55 31.18
CA PRO A 621 67.43 -0.99 30.01
C PRO A 621 66.60 -0.76 28.74
N HIS A 622 65.29 -1.03 28.73
CA HIS A 622 64.38 -0.69 27.62
C HIS A 622 62.97 -0.42 28.16
N PRO A 623 62.22 0.57 27.63
CA PRO A 623 60.86 0.86 28.06
C PRO A 623 59.92 -0.32 27.72
N VAL A 624 59.42 -1.00 28.75
CA VAL A 624 58.43 -2.08 28.60
C VAL A 624 57.05 -1.43 28.47
N ASN A 625 56.50 -1.46 27.27
CA ASN A 625 55.24 -0.81 26.92
C ASN A 625 54.03 -1.70 27.32
N ILE A 626 53.74 -1.80 28.62
CA ILE A 626 52.73 -2.72 29.20
C ILE A 626 51.29 -2.39 28.76
N VAL A 627 51.03 -1.21 28.18
CA VAL A 627 49.67 -0.80 27.77
C VAL A 627 49.29 -1.32 26.36
N ARG A 628 50.23 -1.77 25.53
CA ARG A 628 49.92 -2.30 24.18
C ARG A 628 49.60 -3.79 24.14
N GLU A 629 50.01 -4.60 25.11
CA GLU A 629 49.84 -6.07 25.02
C GLU A 629 48.61 -6.63 25.77
N VAL A 630 47.95 -5.83 26.61
CA VAL A 630 46.71 -6.26 27.33
C VAL A 630 45.42 -5.84 26.60
N LEU A 631 45.51 -5.00 25.57
CA LEU A 631 44.38 -4.55 24.74
C LEU A 631 44.39 -5.09 23.30
N ILE A 632 45.32 -5.97 22.94
CA ILE A 632 45.26 -6.74 21.70
C ILE A 632 44.39 -7.98 21.98
N PRO A 633 43.16 -8.10 21.44
CA PRO A 633 42.59 -9.42 21.28
C PRO A 633 43.58 -10.20 20.44
N SER A 634 44.07 -11.31 21.02
CA SER A 634 44.87 -12.35 20.39
C SER A 634 44.85 -12.28 18.87
N GLN A 635 46.05 -12.34 18.26
CA GLN A 635 46.21 -12.75 16.88
C GLN A 635 45.61 -14.15 16.71
N VAL A 636 44.28 -14.21 16.62
CA VAL A 636 43.56 -15.26 15.93
C VAL A 636 44.09 -15.15 14.53
N ALA A 637 44.94 -16.11 14.17
CA ALA A 637 45.48 -16.30 12.84
C ALA A 637 44.52 -15.71 11.81
N VAL A 638 44.88 -14.53 11.29
CA VAL A 638 44.26 -14.01 10.08
C VAL A 638 44.62 -15.05 9.05
N LYS A 639 43.64 -15.92 8.79
CA LYS A 639 43.73 -16.89 7.71
C LYS A 639 44.16 -16.08 6.49
N LYS A 640 45.31 -16.42 5.94
CA LYS A 640 45.90 -15.84 4.74
C LYS A 640 45.00 -16.14 3.55
N GLU A 641 43.84 -15.50 3.53
CA GLU A 641 42.84 -15.45 2.46
C GLU A 641 42.47 -13.97 2.26
N ALA A 642 43.50 -13.14 2.14
CA ALA A 642 43.41 -11.87 1.46
C ALA A 642 44.58 -11.84 0.49
N SER A 643 44.50 -12.65 -0.56
CA SER A 643 44.90 -12.09 -1.83
C SER A 643 44.09 -10.79 -1.96
N ALA A 644 44.77 -9.67 -2.17
CA ALA A 644 44.15 -8.54 -2.83
C ALA A 644 43.36 -9.13 -4.00
N THR A 645 42.04 -9.20 -3.86
CA THR A 645 41.17 -9.82 -4.86
C THR A 645 41.20 -8.84 -6.00
N GLN A 646 42.19 -8.99 -6.88
CA GLN A 646 42.20 -8.36 -8.19
C GLN A 646 40.87 -8.78 -8.81
N PHE A 647 39.97 -7.81 -8.88
CA PHE A 647 38.61 -8.00 -9.34
C PHE A 647 38.66 -8.36 -10.82
N HIS A 648 38.72 -9.66 -11.13
CA HIS A 648 38.63 -10.14 -12.49
C HIS A 648 37.17 -10.04 -12.94
N VAL A 649 36.82 -8.94 -13.59
CA VAL A 649 35.60 -8.87 -14.40
C VAL A 649 35.75 -9.90 -15.51
N PRO A 650 34.91 -10.95 -15.57
CA PRO A 650 34.98 -11.93 -16.64
C PRO A 650 34.41 -11.32 -17.92
N TRP A 651 35.26 -10.62 -18.65
CA TRP A 651 34.87 -9.85 -19.84
C TRP A 651 34.25 -10.72 -20.94
N ASP A 652 34.62 -11.99 -21.00
CA ASP A 652 34.02 -13.03 -21.83
C ASP A 652 32.55 -13.31 -21.46
N TRP A 653 32.25 -13.41 -20.16
CA TRP A 653 30.86 -13.55 -19.68
C TRP A 653 30.06 -12.27 -19.91
N VAL A 654 30.67 -11.10 -19.72
CA VAL A 654 30.03 -9.80 -20.02
C VAL A 654 29.75 -9.68 -21.51
N ALA A 655 30.67 -10.08 -22.39
CA ALA A 655 30.46 -10.08 -23.83
C ALA A 655 29.34 -11.06 -24.24
N GLY A 656 29.36 -12.29 -23.73
CA GLY A 656 28.32 -13.30 -23.99
C GLY A 656 26.95 -12.86 -23.50
N ALA A 657 26.86 -12.34 -22.27
CA ALA A 657 25.62 -11.75 -21.74
C ALA A 657 25.18 -10.51 -22.53
N GLY A 658 26.12 -9.72 -23.04
CA GLY A 658 25.85 -8.57 -23.91
C GLY A 658 25.16 -8.98 -25.20
N VAL A 659 25.69 -9.98 -25.89
CA VAL A 659 25.08 -10.57 -27.09
C VAL A 659 23.71 -11.17 -26.76
N PHE A 660 23.58 -11.90 -25.65
CA PHE A 660 22.31 -12.47 -25.22
C PHE A 660 21.23 -11.40 -24.96
N ILE A 661 21.57 -10.35 -24.20
CA ILE A 661 20.65 -9.23 -23.90
C ILE A 661 20.30 -8.47 -25.19
N PHE A 662 21.29 -8.24 -26.07
CA PHE A 662 21.07 -7.65 -27.38
C PHE A 662 20.03 -8.44 -28.19
N LEU A 663 20.19 -9.77 -28.30
CA LEU A 663 19.24 -10.64 -29.00
C LEU A 663 17.87 -10.67 -28.30
N MET A 664 17.83 -10.66 -26.97
CA MET A 664 16.58 -10.63 -26.20
C MET A 664 15.76 -9.35 -26.45
N ILE A 665 16.43 -8.20 -26.57
CA ILE A 665 15.82 -6.90 -26.85
C ILE A 665 15.38 -6.84 -28.32
N HIS A 666 16.29 -7.11 -29.25
CA HIS A 666 16.12 -6.77 -30.67
C HIS A 666 15.62 -7.92 -31.56
N ALA A 667 15.63 -9.18 -31.10
CA ALA A 667 15.15 -10.34 -31.87
C ALA A 667 13.88 -10.96 -31.26
N PRO A 668 12.66 -10.60 -31.75
CA PRO A 668 11.40 -11.19 -31.31
C PRO A 668 11.29 -12.73 -31.33
N PRO A 669 11.81 -13.46 -32.35
CA PRO A 669 11.75 -14.93 -32.33
C PRO A 669 12.61 -15.52 -31.22
N PHE A 670 13.81 -14.98 -30.97
CA PHE A 670 14.69 -15.42 -29.89
C PHE A 670 14.02 -15.22 -28.53
N ARG A 671 13.47 -14.03 -28.27
CA ARG A 671 12.72 -13.72 -27.05
C ARG A 671 11.54 -14.67 -26.82
N ARG A 672 10.76 -14.98 -27.85
CA ARG A 672 9.65 -15.95 -27.76
C ARG A 672 10.15 -17.36 -27.41
N GLY A 673 11.27 -17.79 -28.00
CA GLY A 673 11.91 -19.06 -27.69
C GLY A 673 12.36 -19.16 -26.23
N VAL A 674 13.03 -18.12 -25.71
CA VAL A 674 13.47 -18.06 -24.31
C VAL A 674 12.28 -18.15 -23.33
N VAL A 675 11.20 -17.40 -23.59
CA VAL A 675 10.00 -17.44 -22.75
C VAL A 675 9.30 -18.80 -22.79
N ALA A 676 9.23 -19.43 -23.98
CA ALA A 676 8.66 -20.77 -24.12
C ALA A 676 9.47 -21.81 -23.34
N ALA A 677 10.80 -21.78 -23.44
CA ALA A 677 11.69 -22.65 -22.69
C ALA A 677 11.54 -22.46 -21.17
N ALA A 678 11.51 -21.21 -20.70
CA ALA A 678 11.28 -20.90 -19.28
C ALA A 678 9.92 -21.42 -18.78
N ARG A 679 8.86 -21.29 -19.58
CA ARG A 679 7.52 -21.80 -19.24
C ARG A 679 7.49 -23.33 -19.19
N ALA A 680 8.16 -24.00 -20.13
CA ALA A 680 8.27 -25.46 -20.13
C ALA A 680 9.02 -25.95 -18.89
N LEU A 681 10.16 -25.33 -18.56
CA LEU A 681 10.94 -25.65 -17.37
C LEU A 681 10.12 -25.47 -16.08
N TRP A 682 9.34 -24.39 -15.98
CA TRP A 682 8.44 -24.16 -14.86
C TRP A 682 7.36 -25.23 -14.72
N LEU A 683 6.74 -25.65 -15.83
CA LEU A 683 5.72 -26.71 -15.81
C LEU A 683 6.31 -28.05 -15.35
N VAL A 684 7.52 -28.39 -15.81
CA VAL A 684 8.24 -29.59 -15.36
C VAL A 684 8.56 -29.50 -13.87
N ALA A 685 9.15 -28.38 -13.43
CA ALA A 685 9.49 -28.17 -12.02
C ALA A 685 8.24 -28.26 -11.12
N ARG A 686 7.13 -27.63 -11.51
CA ARG A 686 5.85 -27.72 -10.79
C ARG A 686 5.30 -29.14 -10.78
N GLY A 687 5.39 -29.86 -11.90
CA GLY A 687 4.96 -31.24 -12.01
C GLY A 687 5.67 -32.14 -11.01
N VAL A 688 7.01 -32.04 -10.96
CA VAL A 688 7.88 -32.84 -10.09
C VAL A 688 7.71 -32.46 -8.62
N VAL A 689 7.73 -31.16 -8.29
CA VAL A 689 7.76 -30.68 -6.91
C VAL A 689 6.38 -30.68 -6.25
N TRP A 690 5.29 -30.52 -7.01
CA TRP A 690 3.96 -30.28 -6.44
C TRP A 690 2.87 -31.23 -6.97
N ASP A 691 2.64 -31.27 -8.28
CA ASP A 691 1.46 -31.95 -8.82
C ASP A 691 1.52 -33.48 -8.64
N VAL A 692 2.70 -34.10 -8.85
CA VAL A 692 2.90 -35.54 -8.64
C VAL A 692 2.77 -35.94 -7.16
N PRO A 693 3.51 -35.33 -6.20
CA PRO A 693 3.37 -35.66 -4.78
C PRO A 693 1.93 -35.49 -4.26
N THR A 694 1.24 -34.43 -4.68
CA THR A 694 -0.14 -34.16 -4.23
C THR A 694 -1.11 -35.22 -4.73
N ARG A 695 -1.00 -35.66 -6.00
CA ARG A 695 -1.83 -36.75 -6.54
C ARG A 695 -1.58 -38.07 -5.83
N VAL A 696 -0.32 -38.38 -5.51
CA VAL A 696 0.04 -39.60 -4.76
C VAL A 696 -0.59 -39.56 -3.36
N LEU A 697 -0.47 -38.43 -2.64
CA LEU A 697 -1.06 -38.24 -1.31
C LEU A 697 -2.59 -38.28 -1.30
N GLN A 698 -3.24 -37.88 -2.39
CA GLN A 698 -4.71 -37.89 -2.55
C GLN A 698 -5.26 -39.22 -3.10
N SER A 699 -4.40 -40.16 -3.49
CA SER A 699 -4.83 -41.46 -4.00
C SER A 699 -5.64 -42.24 -2.96
N ARG A 700 -6.63 -43.03 -3.41
CA ARG A 700 -7.51 -43.81 -2.51
C ARG A 700 -6.73 -44.74 -1.58
N VAL A 701 -5.64 -45.33 -2.08
CA VAL A 701 -4.78 -46.26 -1.34
C VAL A 701 -4.03 -45.55 -0.22
N VAL A 702 -3.30 -44.48 -0.55
CA VAL A 702 -2.52 -43.71 0.44
C VAL A 702 -3.44 -43.06 1.47
N ARG A 703 -4.61 -42.56 1.03
CA ARG A 703 -5.63 -41.99 1.93
C ARG A 703 -6.21 -43.04 2.88
N GLY A 704 -6.53 -44.24 2.41
CA GLY A 704 -7.02 -45.34 3.24
C GLY A 704 -6.03 -45.76 4.33
N VAL A 705 -4.73 -45.86 3.97
CA VAL A 705 -3.67 -46.15 4.94
C VAL A 705 -3.51 -45.00 5.94
N ARG A 706 -3.45 -43.74 5.47
CA ARG A 706 -3.27 -42.55 6.31
C ARG A 706 -4.40 -42.33 7.32
N LEU A 707 -5.63 -42.69 6.95
CA LEU A 707 -6.82 -42.50 7.78
C LEU A 707 -7.15 -43.71 8.67
N SER A 708 -6.43 -44.82 8.55
CA SER A 708 -6.60 -45.98 9.42
C SER A 708 -6.34 -45.63 10.88
N ARG A 709 -7.12 -46.21 11.82
CA ARG A 709 -6.95 -46.02 13.27
C ARG A 709 -5.49 -46.15 13.74
N PRO A 710 -4.73 -47.21 13.41
CA PRO A 710 -3.34 -47.35 13.87
C PRO A 710 -2.40 -46.27 13.32
N VAL A 711 -2.55 -45.86 12.05
CA VAL A 711 -1.70 -44.81 11.46
C VAL A 711 -2.04 -43.43 12.03
N ARG A 712 -3.31 -43.15 12.36
CA ARG A 712 -3.69 -41.91 13.06
C ARG A 712 -3.11 -41.83 14.47
N VAL A 713 -3.13 -42.95 15.19
CA VAL A 713 -2.48 -43.06 16.52
C VAL A 713 -0.96 -42.85 16.37
N LEU A 714 -0.30 -43.56 15.45
CA LEU A 714 1.15 -43.39 15.23
C LEU A 714 1.53 -41.98 14.79
N ARG A 715 0.73 -41.36 13.90
CA ARG A 715 0.94 -39.96 13.47
C ARG A 715 0.84 -39.01 14.66
N ARG A 716 -0.20 -39.15 15.48
CA ARG A 716 -0.52 -38.27 16.62
C ARG A 716 0.45 -38.42 17.77
N TYR A 717 0.82 -39.65 18.13
CA TYR A 717 1.62 -39.92 19.34
C TYR A 717 3.11 -40.06 19.06
N PHE A 718 3.55 -40.25 17.81
CA PHE A 718 4.95 -40.46 17.47
C PHE A 718 5.48 -39.47 16.42
N TRP A 719 4.93 -39.48 15.20
CA TRP A 719 5.51 -38.72 14.08
C TRP A 719 5.38 -37.20 14.19
N SER A 720 4.22 -36.69 14.61
CA SER A 720 4.01 -35.24 14.74
C SER A 720 4.90 -34.62 15.84
N PRO A 721 4.99 -35.20 17.04
CA PRO A 721 5.98 -34.76 18.03
C PRO A 721 7.42 -34.87 17.52
N LEU A 722 7.76 -35.93 16.78
CA LEU A 722 9.10 -36.14 16.22
C LEU A 722 9.50 -35.04 15.24
N LEU A 723 8.61 -34.66 14.32
CA LEU A 723 8.84 -33.57 13.38
C LEU A 723 9.01 -32.22 14.10
N ILE A 724 8.16 -31.93 15.09
CA ILE A 724 8.26 -30.68 15.86
C ILE A 724 9.55 -30.63 16.67
N SER A 725 9.91 -31.74 17.32
CA SER A 725 11.21 -31.85 18.02
C SER A 725 12.38 -31.67 17.06
N GLY A 726 12.31 -32.24 15.86
CA GLY A 726 13.29 -32.02 14.81
C GLY A 726 13.43 -30.56 14.41
N VAL A 727 12.30 -29.84 14.24
CA VAL A 727 12.31 -28.40 13.96
C VAL A 727 12.88 -27.60 15.14
N VAL A 728 12.47 -27.88 16.37
CA VAL A 728 12.98 -27.20 17.58
C VAL A 728 14.48 -27.42 17.75
N LEU A 729 14.96 -28.64 17.57
CA LEU A 729 16.39 -28.98 17.62
C LEU A 729 17.16 -28.33 16.46
N GLY A 730 16.57 -28.25 15.27
CA GLY A 730 17.14 -27.55 14.12
C GLY A 730 17.25 -26.03 14.33
N VAL A 731 16.24 -25.41 14.94
CA VAL A 731 16.27 -24.00 15.33
C VAL A 731 17.31 -23.79 16.43
N ALA A 732 17.36 -24.64 17.45
CA ALA A 732 18.39 -24.57 18.49
C ALA A 732 19.82 -24.70 17.89
N ALA A 733 20.00 -25.57 16.89
CA ALA A 733 21.26 -25.69 16.16
C ALA A 733 21.60 -24.40 15.37
N LEU A 734 20.62 -23.76 14.72
CA LEU A 734 20.78 -22.47 14.05
C LEU A 734 21.20 -21.34 15.01
N PHE A 735 20.76 -21.40 16.27
CA PHE A 735 21.19 -20.49 17.35
C PHE A 735 22.47 -20.93 18.08
N GLY A 736 23.18 -21.95 17.56
CA GLY A 736 24.51 -22.36 18.04
C GLY A 736 24.51 -23.38 19.19
N ALA A 737 23.43 -24.12 19.41
CA ALA A 737 23.39 -25.17 20.44
C ALA A 737 24.38 -26.32 20.13
N ASN A 738 25.00 -26.86 21.19
CA ASN A 738 26.02 -27.91 21.07
C ASN A 738 25.44 -29.22 20.47
N PRO A 739 26.01 -29.78 19.38
CA PRO A 739 25.51 -31.01 18.75
C PRO A 739 25.43 -32.23 19.68
N ARG A 740 26.37 -32.37 20.63
CA ARG A 740 26.34 -33.46 21.63
C ARG A 740 25.22 -33.28 22.65
N PHE A 741 24.91 -32.03 22.99
CA PHE A 741 23.76 -31.69 23.84
C PHE A 741 22.45 -31.99 23.10
N LEU A 742 22.33 -31.60 21.84
CA LEU A 742 21.16 -31.87 20.99
C LEU A 742 20.95 -33.38 20.78
N ALA A 743 22.01 -34.16 20.57
CA ALA A 743 21.90 -35.62 20.42
C ALA A 743 21.51 -36.32 21.73
N ARG A 744 22.04 -35.86 22.88
CA ARG A 744 21.79 -36.49 24.19
C ARG A 744 20.42 -36.11 24.77
N TRP A 745 20.02 -34.85 24.61
CA TRP A 745 18.76 -34.33 25.16
C TRP A 745 17.64 -34.28 24.12
N GLY A 746 17.91 -34.52 22.83
CA GLY A 746 16.90 -34.51 21.77
C GLY A 746 15.77 -35.50 22.01
N TRP A 747 16.08 -36.68 22.56
CA TRP A 747 15.06 -37.65 22.97
C TRP A 747 14.23 -37.19 24.17
N ALA A 748 14.82 -36.46 25.12
CA ALA A 748 14.11 -35.89 26.25
C ALA A 748 13.22 -34.71 25.83
N VAL A 749 13.71 -33.86 24.91
CA VAL A 749 12.94 -32.81 24.24
C VAL A 749 11.79 -33.42 23.45
N TRP A 750 12.03 -34.53 22.74
CA TRP A 750 10.99 -35.28 22.07
C TRP A 750 9.96 -35.88 23.02
N ALA A 751 10.38 -36.51 24.13
CA ALA A 751 9.47 -37.07 25.11
C ALA A 751 8.64 -35.96 25.80
N ALA A 752 9.27 -34.85 26.18
CA ALA A 752 8.61 -33.69 26.78
C ALA A 752 7.64 -33.03 25.80
N LEU A 753 8.05 -32.83 24.54
CA LEU A 753 7.18 -32.32 23.48
C LEU A 753 6.08 -33.32 23.16
N THR A 754 6.30 -34.63 23.19
CA THR A 754 5.26 -35.64 22.98
C THR A 754 4.22 -35.61 24.09
N LEU A 755 4.67 -35.45 25.35
CA LEU A 755 3.77 -35.30 26.50
C LEU A 755 2.97 -34.00 26.37
N ALA A 756 3.64 -32.88 26.12
CA ALA A 756 3.02 -31.57 25.90
C ALA A 756 2.06 -31.58 24.70
N TYR A 757 2.47 -32.18 23.58
CA TYR A 757 1.72 -32.33 22.33
C TYR A 757 0.43 -33.12 22.52
N ASN A 758 0.37 -33.99 23.53
CA ASN A 758 -0.83 -34.77 23.87
C ASN A 758 -1.64 -34.19 25.04
N THR A 759 -1.22 -33.07 25.62
CA THR A 759 -2.01 -32.35 26.65
C THR A 759 -3.01 -31.37 26.05
N PRO A 760 -4.08 -30.98 26.78
CA PRO A 760 -5.03 -29.98 26.32
C PRO A 760 -4.41 -28.64 25.95
N TRP A 761 -3.32 -28.21 26.60
CA TRP A 761 -2.64 -26.95 26.31
C TRP A 761 -1.82 -27.02 25.01
N GLY A 762 -1.11 -28.12 24.76
CA GLY A 762 -0.33 -28.30 23.53
C GLY A 762 -1.18 -28.29 22.26
N TRP A 763 -2.42 -28.75 22.34
CA TRP A 763 -3.37 -28.73 21.21
C TRP A 763 -3.81 -27.30 20.86
N VAL A 764 -4.05 -26.46 21.88
CA VAL A 764 -4.37 -25.04 21.68
C VAL A 764 -3.20 -24.31 21.02
N ALA A 765 -1.96 -24.63 21.43
CA ALA A 765 -0.77 -24.07 20.80
C ALA A 765 -0.61 -24.54 19.34
N GLN A 766 -0.90 -25.80 19.04
CA GLN A 766 -0.86 -26.35 17.68
C GLN A 766 -1.83 -25.66 16.73
N ASP A 767 -3.10 -25.52 17.14
CA ASP A 767 -4.14 -24.95 16.29
C ASP A 767 -3.85 -23.49 15.97
N ARG A 768 -3.42 -22.70 16.96
CA ARG A 768 -3.01 -21.30 16.74
C ARG A 768 -1.80 -21.17 15.82
N VAL A 769 -0.81 -22.06 15.94
CA VAL A 769 0.36 -22.07 15.06
C VAL A 769 0.00 -22.52 13.65
N ALA A 770 -0.85 -23.55 13.50
CA ALA A 770 -1.27 -24.04 12.19
C ALA A 770 -2.15 -23.03 11.44
N GLU A 771 -3.08 -22.38 12.14
CA GLU A 771 -3.90 -21.29 11.61
C GLU A 771 -3.03 -20.10 11.20
N ALA A 772 -2.13 -19.66 12.09
CA ALA A 772 -1.19 -18.57 11.80
C ALA A 772 -0.28 -18.91 10.60
N VAL A 773 0.22 -20.13 10.48
CA VAL A 773 1.07 -20.57 9.36
C VAL A 773 0.28 -20.69 8.05
N SER A 774 -0.95 -21.22 8.09
CA SER A 774 -1.82 -21.33 6.91
C SER A 774 -2.19 -19.95 6.36
N ASP A 775 -2.57 -19.03 7.24
CA ASP A 775 -2.90 -17.65 6.87
C ASP A 775 -1.66 -16.90 6.39
N TRP A 776 -0.52 -17.06 7.09
CA TRP A 776 0.76 -16.50 6.67
C TRP A 776 1.19 -17.03 5.30
N TRP A 777 1.12 -18.33 5.05
CA TRP A 777 1.51 -18.94 3.78
C TRP A 777 0.62 -18.50 2.60
N ARG A 778 -0.69 -18.35 2.83
CA ARG A 778 -1.63 -17.82 1.82
C ARG A 778 -1.31 -16.36 1.48
N VAL A 779 -0.97 -15.55 2.48
CA VAL A 779 -0.56 -14.15 2.32
C VAL A 779 0.79 -14.04 1.60
N ILE A 780 1.74 -14.92 1.92
CA ILE A 780 3.07 -14.93 1.30
C ILE A 780 3.03 -15.33 -0.16
N ARG A 781 2.40 -16.48 -0.47
CA ARG A 781 2.44 -17.09 -1.81
C ARG A 781 1.81 -16.20 -2.88
N VAL A 782 0.81 -15.40 -2.53
CA VAL A 782 0.04 -14.61 -3.50
C VAL A 782 0.47 -13.14 -3.51
N ASN A 783 0.96 -12.59 -2.38
CA ASN A 783 1.02 -11.12 -2.23
C ASN A 783 2.26 -10.55 -1.53
N LEU A 784 3.09 -11.32 -0.80
CA LEU A 784 4.11 -10.70 0.07
C LEU A 784 5.26 -10.05 -0.71
N ILE A 785 5.89 -10.71 -1.69
CA ILE A 785 7.09 -10.14 -2.33
C ILE A 785 6.75 -8.91 -3.19
N PRO A 786 5.84 -8.97 -4.18
CA PRO A 786 5.45 -7.78 -4.94
C PRO A 786 4.80 -6.71 -4.05
N GLY A 787 4.12 -7.16 -3.00
CA GLY A 787 3.47 -6.29 -2.03
C GLY A 787 4.44 -5.49 -1.18
N LEU A 788 5.40 -6.17 -0.56
CA LEU A 788 6.46 -5.58 0.25
C LEU A 788 7.23 -4.53 -0.56
N VAL A 789 7.57 -4.85 -1.82
CA VAL A 789 8.23 -3.90 -2.73
C VAL A 789 7.37 -2.66 -2.93
N ALA A 790 6.07 -2.81 -3.23
CA ALA A 790 5.16 -1.68 -3.38
C ALA A 790 4.98 -0.89 -2.06
N THR A 791 4.99 -1.55 -0.90
CA THR A 791 4.91 -0.89 0.43
C THR A 791 6.11 -0.02 0.67
N ILE A 792 7.28 -0.55 0.35
CA ILE A 792 8.53 0.17 0.48
C ILE A 792 8.50 1.39 -0.44
N ILE A 793 8.10 1.23 -1.71
CA ILE A 793 7.95 2.36 -2.65
C ILE A 793 7.00 3.43 -2.10
N ASP A 794 5.84 3.03 -1.60
CA ASP A 794 4.86 3.96 -1.02
C ASP A 794 5.39 4.64 0.25
N TRP A 795 6.13 3.92 1.09
CA TRP A 795 6.78 4.49 2.27
C TRP A 795 7.82 5.54 1.89
N PHE A 796 8.72 5.25 0.95
CA PHE A 796 9.70 6.22 0.45
C PHE A 796 9.02 7.42 -0.23
N ARG A 797 7.93 7.19 -0.98
CA ARG A 797 7.12 8.27 -1.56
C ARG A 797 6.51 9.17 -0.47
N ARG A 798 5.97 8.58 0.61
CA ARG A 798 5.44 9.33 1.76
C ARG A 798 6.54 10.09 2.50
N LEU A 799 7.71 9.47 2.67
CA LEU A 799 8.87 10.09 3.29
C LEU A 799 9.36 11.29 2.47
N GLY A 800 9.54 11.14 1.16
CA GLY A 800 9.90 12.24 0.27
C GLY A 800 8.88 13.38 0.30
N ASN A 801 7.57 13.07 0.26
CA ASN A 801 6.52 14.08 0.41
C ASN A 801 6.51 14.72 1.81
N TRP A 802 6.91 14.01 2.86
CA TRP A 802 7.03 14.57 4.21
C TRP A 802 8.22 15.53 4.28
N VAL A 803 9.39 15.13 3.79
CA VAL A 803 10.59 15.96 3.70
C VAL A 803 10.28 17.27 2.98
N GLU A 804 9.63 17.19 1.82
CA GLU A 804 9.32 18.37 1.01
C GLU A 804 8.28 19.27 1.65
N ARG A 805 7.27 18.69 2.32
CA ARG A 805 6.32 19.47 3.10
C ARG A 805 7.01 20.21 4.24
N LYS A 806 8.04 19.63 4.86
CA LYS A 806 8.82 20.30 5.91
C LYS A 806 9.66 21.45 5.34
N LEU A 807 10.35 21.23 4.22
CA LEU A 807 11.08 22.31 3.55
C LEU A 807 10.12 23.43 3.11
N TYR A 808 8.96 23.06 2.55
CA TYR A 808 7.96 24.04 2.12
C TYR A 808 7.32 24.80 3.27
N ALA A 809 7.08 24.17 4.42
CA ALA A 809 6.53 24.87 5.58
C ALA A 809 7.46 26.00 6.04
N VAL A 810 8.78 25.83 5.91
CA VAL A 810 9.75 26.91 6.17
C VAL A 810 9.64 27.98 5.09
N ASP A 811 9.62 27.59 3.81
CA ASP A 811 9.45 28.53 2.69
C ASP A 811 8.15 29.36 2.81
N GLU A 812 7.05 28.74 3.23
CA GLU A 812 5.73 29.38 3.45
C GLU A 812 5.79 30.38 4.61
N ARG A 813 6.48 30.04 5.70
CA ARG A 813 6.67 30.95 6.85
C ARG A 813 7.53 32.17 6.50
N LEU A 814 8.41 32.04 5.52
CA LEU A 814 9.23 33.13 5.00
C LEU A 814 8.50 34.00 3.96
N ARG A 815 7.28 33.65 3.53
CA ARG A 815 6.46 34.52 2.65
C ARG A 815 6.00 35.78 3.38
N PHE A 816 5.93 36.88 2.65
CA PHE A 816 5.47 38.16 3.18
C PHE A 816 3.98 38.35 2.89
N ARG A 817 3.21 38.86 3.85
CA ARG A 817 1.78 39.10 3.71
C ARG A 817 1.49 40.60 3.75
N GLY A 818 0.44 41.04 3.04
CA GLY A 818 0.01 42.44 3.10
C GLY A 818 -0.18 42.90 4.56
N GLY A 819 0.43 44.00 4.96
CA GLY A 819 0.34 44.54 6.33
C GLY A 819 1.34 43.98 7.36
N ASP A 820 2.27 43.10 6.97
CA ASP A 820 3.46 42.81 7.79
C ASP A 820 4.37 44.06 7.92
N SER A 821 5.09 44.22 9.03
CA SER A 821 5.99 45.36 9.26
C SER A 821 7.21 45.35 8.31
N GLN A 822 7.79 46.53 8.05
CA GLN A 822 9.02 46.65 7.23
C GLN A 822 10.21 45.87 7.83
N GLY A 823 10.33 45.82 9.16
CA GLY A 823 11.33 44.99 9.83
C GLY A 823 11.14 43.49 9.55
N SER A 824 9.89 43.01 9.46
CA SER A 824 9.60 41.64 9.06
C SER A 824 9.98 41.35 7.61
N LEU A 825 9.87 42.33 6.70
CA LEU A 825 10.28 42.17 5.30
C LEU A 825 11.78 41.90 5.20
N VAL A 826 12.60 42.73 5.86
CA VAL A 826 14.07 42.59 5.87
C VAL A 826 14.50 41.28 6.52
N ALA A 827 13.91 40.93 7.68
CA ALA A 827 14.20 39.69 8.36
C ALA A 827 13.87 38.46 7.50
N LYS A 828 12.69 38.44 6.85
CA LYS A 828 12.30 37.35 5.94
C LYS A 828 13.21 37.28 4.71
N ALA A 829 13.66 38.40 4.16
CA ALA A 829 14.60 38.44 3.04
C ALA A 829 15.97 37.83 3.40
N LEU A 830 16.54 38.21 4.55
CA LEU A 830 17.83 37.70 5.02
C LEU A 830 17.76 36.22 5.39
N LEU A 831 16.71 35.82 6.12
CA LEU A 831 16.48 34.41 6.46
C LEU A 831 16.23 33.56 5.19
N GLY A 832 15.50 34.09 4.21
CA GLY A 832 15.32 33.45 2.91
C GLY A 832 16.63 33.25 2.15
N LEU A 833 17.50 34.27 2.14
CA LEU A 833 18.84 34.18 1.52
C LEU A 833 19.71 33.10 2.18
N ALA A 834 19.71 33.02 3.52
CA ALA A 834 20.44 32.00 4.26
C ALA A 834 19.82 30.59 4.12
N TRP A 835 18.49 30.51 4.04
CA TRP A 835 17.74 29.25 3.94
C TRP A 835 17.87 28.61 2.55
N PHE A 836 17.93 29.41 1.47
CA PHE A 836 18.03 28.91 0.10
C PHE A 836 19.13 27.86 -0.12
N PRO A 837 20.42 28.11 0.23
CA PRO A 837 21.48 27.12 0.05
C PRO A 837 21.28 25.88 0.94
N VAL A 838 20.78 26.06 2.17
CA VAL A 838 20.49 24.94 3.09
C VAL A 838 19.43 24.01 2.51
N ALA A 839 18.32 24.58 2.02
CA ALA A 839 17.25 23.80 1.41
C ALA A 839 17.72 23.11 0.12
N TYR A 840 18.58 23.76 -0.67
CA TYR A 840 19.18 23.16 -1.87
C TYR A 840 20.09 21.97 -1.53
N VAL A 841 21.04 22.14 -0.61
CA VAL A 841 21.97 21.08 -0.18
C VAL A 841 21.21 19.91 0.43
N PHE A 842 20.17 20.18 1.21
CA PHE A 842 19.34 19.12 1.79
C PHE A 842 18.60 18.31 0.72
N ARG A 843 17.98 18.97 -0.28
CA ARG A 843 17.33 18.27 -1.40
C ARG A 843 18.33 17.44 -2.19
N PHE A 844 19.50 18.01 -2.48
CA PHE A 844 20.59 17.31 -3.14
C PHE A 844 21.02 16.06 -2.37
N ALA A 845 21.35 16.20 -1.07
CA ALA A 845 21.78 15.08 -0.25
C ALA A 845 20.68 14.00 -0.12
N PHE A 846 19.43 14.41 0.12
CA PHE A 846 18.33 13.46 0.28
C PHE A 846 18.01 12.72 -1.02
N TYR A 847 17.73 13.41 -2.12
CA TYR A 847 17.25 12.77 -3.36
C TYR A 847 18.36 12.10 -4.17
N LEU A 848 19.58 12.62 -4.13
CA LEU A 848 20.68 12.11 -4.94
C LEU A 848 21.56 11.10 -4.19
N LEU A 849 21.85 11.33 -2.91
CA LEU A 849 22.82 10.53 -2.15
C LEU A 849 22.14 9.51 -1.24
N ILE A 850 21.14 9.92 -0.45
CA ILE A 850 20.57 9.09 0.62
C ILE A 850 19.44 8.18 0.11
N GLU A 851 18.40 8.76 -0.53
CA GLU A 851 17.20 8.03 -0.92
C GLU A 851 17.53 6.81 -1.81
N PRO A 852 18.39 6.89 -2.84
CA PRO A 852 18.70 5.74 -3.68
C PRO A 852 19.45 4.63 -2.94
N GLN A 853 20.26 4.98 -1.92
CA GLN A 853 21.04 4.01 -1.15
C GLN A 853 20.19 3.26 -0.12
N VAL A 854 19.24 3.94 0.52
CA VAL A 854 18.40 3.33 1.55
C VAL A 854 17.18 2.64 0.92
N ASN A 855 16.69 3.14 -0.22
CA ASN A 855 15.54 2.54 -0.91
C ASN A 855 15.95 1.24 -1.61
N PRO A 856 15.54 0.05 -1.12
CA PRO A 856 16.00 -1.22 -1.66
C PRO A 856 15.64 -1.41 -3.14
N VAL A 857 14.56 -0.76 -3.61
CA VAL A 857 14.14 -0.79 -5.02
C VAL A 857 15.07 0.04 -5.91
N LYS A 858 15.63 1.13 -5.38
CA LYS A 858 16.64 1.93 -6.09
C LYS A 858 18.06 1.40 -5.86
N HIS A 859 18.29 0.75 -4.72
CA HIS A 859 19.57 0.23 -4.29
C HIS A 859 20.01 -0.95 -5.15
N PHE A 860 19.13 -1.95 -5.32
CA PHE A 860 19.46 -3.15 -6.08
C PHE A 860 18.98 -3.05 -7.54
N PRO A 861 19.79 -3.40 -8.56
CA PRO A 861 21.20 -3.84 -8.46
C PRO A 861 22.22 -2.70 -8.58
N VAL A 862 21.82 -1.53 -9.08
CA VAL A 862 22.76 -0.50 -9.58
C VAL A 862 23.67 0.04 -8.48
N VAL A 863 23.10 0.45 -7.34
CA VAL A 863 23.87 1.05 -6.24
C VAL A 863 24.78 0.01 -5.60
N THR A 864 24.33 -1.25 -5.47
CA THR A 864 25.15 -2.35 -4.93
C THR A 864 26.37 -2.62 -5.81
N VAL A 865 26.20 -2.67 -7.13
CA VAL A 865 27.31 -2.84 -8.08
C VAL A 865 28.27 -1.65 -8.01
N SER A 866 27.75 -0.41 -7.97
CA SER A 866 28.60 0.79 -7.83
C SER A 866 29.42 0.81 -6.54
N HIS A 867 28.85 0.40 -5.40
CA HIS A 867 29.61 0.28 -4.15
C HIS A 867 30.81 -0.65 -4.31
N LYS A 868 30.62 -1.83 -4.92
CA LYS A 868 31.71 -2.79 -5.12
C LYS A 868 32.82 -2.28 -6.03
N LEU A 869 32.47 -1.52 -7.06
CA LEU A 869 33.46 -0.96 -7.98
C LEU A 869 34.28 0.16 -7.35
N LEU A 870 33.68 0.94 -6.45
CA LEU A 870 34.33 2.09 -5.85
C LEU A 870 35.02 1.78 -4.51
N LEU A 871 34.58 0.75 -3.78
CA LEU A 871 35.15 0.38 -2.48
C LEU A 871 36.67 0.14 -2.53
N PRO A 872 37.25 -0.52 -3.56
CA PRO A 872 38.71 -0.66 -3.68
C PRO A 872 39.47 0.66 -3.74
N LEU A 873 38.80 1.77 -4.10
CA LEU A 873 39.43 3.09 -4.19
C LEU A 873 39.68 3.74 -2.81
N VAL A 874 39.06 3.21 -1.76
CA VAL A 874 39.08 3.78 -0.40
C VAL A 874 39.54 2.79 0.67
N VAL A 875 39.84 1.55 0.28
CA VAL A 875 40.41 0.54 1.17
C VAL A 875 41.94 0.63 1.10
N SER A 876 42.57 0.72 2.26
CA SER A 876 44.03 0.69 2.46
C SER A 876 44.35 -0.26 3.61
N GLU A 877 45.48 -0.96 3.55
CA GLU A 877 45.89 -1.92 4.58
C GLU A 877 46.15 -1.24 5.94
N HIS A 878 46.71 -0.02 5.91
CA HIS A 878 46.93 0.81 7.09
C HIS A 878 46.29 2.20 6.96
N PRO A 879 44.99 2.37 7.28
CA PRO A 879 44.22 3.61 7.00
C PRO A 879 44.74 4.90 7.63
N VAL A 880 45.57 4.81 8.66
CA VAL A 880 46.13 5.97 9.38
C VAL A 880 47.49 6.40 8.81
N SER A 881 48.25 5.46 8.23
CA SER A 881 49.62 5.69 7.76
C SER A 881 49.78 5.62 6.24
N GLU A 882 48.89 4.93 5.54
CA GLU A 882 48.95 4.75 4.09
C GLU A 882 47.73 5.35 3.40
N PRO A 883 47.91 6.22 2.39
CA PRO A 883 46.80 6.75 1.65
C PRO A 883 46.18 5.65 0.78
N SER A 884 44.86 5.51 0.87
CA SER A 884 44.07 4.80 -0.13
C SER A 884 44.28 5.45 -1.51
N THR A 885 43.92 4.79 -2.61
CA THR A 885 44.13 5.34 -3.95
C THR A 885 43.47 6.71 -4.15
N LEU A 886 42.26 6.91 -3.63
CA LEU A 886 41.61 8.22 -3.64
C LEU A 886 42.13 9.15 -2.53
N GLY A 887 42.53 8.60 -1.38
CA GLY A 887 43.23 9.33 -0.33
C GLY A 887 44.54 9.96 -0.82
N ALA A 888 45.31 9.27 -1.66
CA ALA A 888 46.58 9.76 -2.21
C ALA A 888 46.37 10.98 -3.10
N VAL A 889 45.29 10.99 -3.88
CA VAL A 889 44.89 12.15 -4.68
C VAL A 889 44.52 13.32 -3.78
N LEU A 890 43.77 13.08 -2.70
CA LEU A 890 43.39 14.14 -1.75
C LEU A 890 44.59 14.69 -0.97
N VAL A 891 45.53 13.84 -0.56
CA VAL A 891 46.81 14.27 0.04
C VAL A 891 47.55 15.18 -0.95
N ALA A 892 47.68 14.76 -2.21
CA ALA A 892 48.42 15.50 -3.23
C ALA A 892 47.75 16.83 -3.63
N GLN A 893 46.42 16.89 -3.70
CA GLN A 893 45.69 18.07 -4.16
C GLN A 893 45.36 19.06 -3.04
N MET A 894 45.06 18.55 -1.83
CA MET A 894 44.54 19.36 -0.72
C MET A 894 45.55 19.56 0.42
N GLY A 895 46.71 18.88 0.37
CA GLY A 895 47.74 18.96 1.41
C GLY A 895 47.28 18.39 2.77
N TRP A 896 46.28 17.50 2.77
CA TRP A 896 45.74 16.93 4.00
C TRP A 896 46.63 15.79 4.52
N GLY A 897 46.65 15.59 5.84
CA GLY A 897 47.24 14.39 6.44
C GLY A 897 46.51 13.13 5.99
N VAL A 898 47.22 11.99 5.93
CA VAL A 898 46.74 10.71 5.38
C VAL A 898 45.42 10.25 6.02
N GLU A 899 45.30 10.34 7.34
CA GLU A 899 44.08 9.98 8.07
C GLU A 899 42.88 10.82 7.62
N LYS A 900 43.05 12.15 7.57
CA LYS A 900 42.00 13.08 7.12
C LYS A 900 41.65 12.84 5.65
N ALA A 901 42.65 12.59 4.80
CA ALA A 901 42.45 12.29 3.39
C ALA A 901 41.68 10.98 3.18
N ASN A 902 42.03 9.92 3.89
CA ASN A 902 41.32 8.63 3.85
C ASN A 902 39.90 8.72 4.42
N PHE A 903 39.71 9.46 5.52
CA PHE A 903 38.38 9.72 6.09
C PHE A 903 37.45 10.38 5.06
N TRP A 904 37.91 11.47 4.42
CA TRP A 904 37.11 12.14 3.40
C TRP A 904 36.97 11.31 2.11
N ALA A 905 38.01 10.57 1.70
CA ALA A 905 37.94 9.67 0.56
C ALA A 905 36.82 8.64 0.74
N PHE A 906 36.75 8.00 1.91
CA PHE A 906 35.71 7.06 2.27
C PHE A 906 34.32 7.69 2.18
N TRP A 907 34.09 8.85 2.80
CA TRP A 907 32.77 9.49 2.78
C TRP A 907 32.34 9.98 1.39
N ILE A 908 33.28 10.47 0.58
CA ILE A 908 33.02 10.84 -0.82
C ILE A 908 32.56 9.60 -1.60
N VAL A 909 33.31 8.49 -1.51
CA VAL A 909 33.00 7.26 -2.23
C VAL A 909 31.77 6.54 -1.67
N ALA A 910 31.48 6.64 -0.38
CA ALA A 910 30.24 6.13 0.21
C ALA A 910 29.00 6.88 -0.31
N GLY A 911 29.11 8.18 -0.61
CA GLY A 911 28.00 8.98 -1.16
C GLY A 911 27.73 8.76 -2.65
N ILE A 912 28.77 8.52 -3.45
CA ILE A 912 28.71 8.44 -4.93
C ILE A 912 27.76 7.34 -5.46
N PRO A 913 27.71 6.10 -4.94
CA PRO A 913 26.83 5.05 -5.44
C PRO A 913 25.35 5.45 -5.55
N GLY A 914 24.88 6.32 -4.65
CA GLY A 914 23.52 6.86 -4.69
C GLY A 914 23.23 7.60 -6.00
N VAL A 915 24.23 8.33 -6.53
CA VAL A 915 24.17 9.06 -7.80
C VAL A 915 23.89 8.12 -8.97
N PHE A 916 24.53 6.95 -9.03
CA PHE A 916 24.32 5.98 -10.10
C PHE A 916 22.91 5.36 -10.06
N GLY A 917 22.43 5.01 -8.86
CA GLY A 917 21.05 4.56 -8.67
C GLY A 917 20.05 5.61 -9.13
N PHE A 918 20.25 6.86 -8.71
CA PHE A 918 19.44 7.99 -9.15
C PHE A 918 19.46 8.15 -10.68
N ILE A 919 20.64 8.20 -11.30
CA ILE A 919 20.80 8.36 -12.76
C ILE A 919 20.07 7.24 -13.50
N ALA A 920 20.22 5.97 -13.10
CA ALA A 920 19.57 4.85 -13.78
C ALA A 920 18.03 5.02 -13.83
N TRP A 921 17.43 5.43 -12.72
CA TRP A 921 15.98 5.67 -12.64
C TRP A 921 15.53 6.92 -13.41
N GLU A 922 16.32 7.98 -13.39
CA GLU A 922 16.02 9.19 -14.16
C GLU A 922 16.18 8.98 -15.66
N LEU A 923 17.19 8.24 -16.11
CA LEU A 923 17.38 7.91 -17.52
C LEU A 923 16.21 7.07 -18.06
N LEU A 924 15.70 6.12 -17.26
CA LEU A 924 14.51 5.33 -17.63
C LEU A 924 13.27 6.22 -17.81
N SER A 925 13.12 7.23 -16.97
CA SER A 925 12.02 8.20 -17.06
C SER A 925 12.20 9.13 -18.27
N ASN A 926 13.43 9.62 -18.49
CA ASN A 926 13.78 10.52 -19.59
C ASN A 926 13.64 9.85 -20.97
N TRP A 927 13.95 8.56 -21.07
CA TRP A 927 13.74 7.76 -22.28
C TRP A 927 12.30 7.86 -22.79
N ARG A 928 11.34 7.79 -21.87
CA ARG A 928 9.90 7.76 -22.16
C ARG A 928 9.31 9.12 -22.59
N LEU A 929 10.10 10.19 -22.58
CA LEU A 929 9.63 11.53 -22.90
C LEU A 929 9.49 11.75 -24.42
N TYR A 930 10.32 11.10 -25.22
CA TYR A 930 10.44 11.36 -26.65
C TYR A 930 9.49 10.51 -27.49
N ALA A 931 8.93 11.10 -28.55
CA ALA A 931 7.92 10.49 -29.41
C ALA A 931 8.44 9.23 -30.10
N ALA A 932 9.72 9.23 -30.49
CA ALA A 932 10.34 8.10 -31.16
C ALA A 932 10.68 6.92 -30.22
N ASN A 933 10.57 7.11 -28.90
CA ASN A 933 10.72 6.06 -27.89
C ASN A 933 9.34 5.53 -27.40
N ARG A 934 8.25 5.93 -28.06
CA ARG A 934 6.89 5.56 -27.70
C ARG A 934 6.71 4.04 -27.90
N PRO A 935 6.02 3.34 -26.98
CA PRO A 935 5.70 1.94 -27.18
C PRO A 935 4.75 1.73 -28.36
N ASP A 936 4.94 0.64 -29.10
CA ASP A 936 4.09 0.27 -30.24
C ASP A 936 2.62 0.00 -29.87
N ARG A 937 2.36 -0.34 -28.60
CA ARG A 937 1.02 -0.63 -28.08
C ARG A 937 0.58 0.40 -27.07
N LEU A 938 -0.74 0.64 -27.01
CA LEU A 938 -1.36 1.42 -25.96
C LEU A 938 -1.08 0.77 -24.59
N ARG A 939 -0.53 1.55 -23.67
CA ARG A 939 -0.25 1.09 -22.30
C ARG A 939 -1.43 1.39 -21.37
N PRO A 940 -1.60 0.58 -20.31
CA PRO A 940 -2.57 0.86 -19.27
C PRO A 940 -2.41 2.25 -18.67
N VAL A 941 -3.54 2.93 -18.48
CA VAL A 941 -3.62 4.24 -17.84
C VAL A 941 -3.82 4.05 -16.33
N THR A 942 -3.21 4.94 -15.55
CA THR A 942 -3.44 5.03 -14.10
C THR A 942 -4.73 5.82 -13.81
N LEU A 943 -5.55 5.28 -12.91
CA LEU A 943 -6.84 5.76 -12.45
C LEU A 943 -6.72 6.30 -11.02
N GLY A 944 -7.46 7.38 -10.74
CA GLY A 944 -7.63 7.94 -9.39
C GLY A 944 -6.36 8.50 -8.72
N SER A 945 -6.52 8.94 -7.48
CA SER A 945 -5.45 9.52 -6.64
C SER A 945 -4.41 8.49 -6.18
N HIS A 946 -4.77 7.21 -6.17
CA HIS A 946 -3.88 6.09 -5.81
C HIS A 946 -2.97 5.64 -6.96
N GLY A 947 -3.24 6.07 -8.20
CA GLY A 947 -2.37 5.79 -9.34
C GLY A 947 -2.36 4.32 -9.80
N GLU A 948 -3.49 3.61 -9.64
CA GLU A 948 -3.65 2.20 -10.01
C GLU A 948 -4.21 2.05 -11.43
N SER A 949 -3.87 1.03 -12.20
CA SER A 949 -4.62 0.72 -13.44
C SER A 949 -5.98 0.07 -13.13
N MET A 950 -6.89 -0.05 -14.08
CA MET A 950 -8.16 -0.80 -13.89
C MET A 950 -7.92 -2.22 -13.36
N ARG A 951 -6.90 -2.91 -13.90
CA ARG A 951 -6.45 -4.21 -13.36
C ARG A 951 -5.99 -4.09 -11.91
N GLY A 952 -5.23 -3.04 -11.59
CA GLY A 952 -4.80 -2.74 -10.23
C GLY A 952 -5.99 -2.47 -9.29
N LEU A 953 -7.06 -1.83 -9.78
CA LEU A 953 -8.23 -1.48 -8.99
C LEU A 953 -9.06 -2.71 -8.58
N LEU A 954 -9.27 -3.65 -9.51
CA LEU A 954 -10.16 -4.80 -9.35
C LEU A 954 -9.48 -6.08 -8.86
N ARG A 955 -8.15 -6.19 -9.00
CA ARG A 955 -7.41 -7.40 -8.61
C ARG A 955 -6.87 -7.32 -7.18
N PRO A 956 -7.32 -8.20 -6.26
CA PRO A 956 -6.79 -8.24 -4.90
C PRO A 956 -5.27 -8.43 -4.88
N GLY A 957 -4.57 -7.56 -4.16
CA GLY A 957 -3.12 -7.67 -3.90
C GLY A 957 -2.70 -6.84 -2.68
N PHE A 958 -1.41 -6.75 -2.35
CA PHE A 958 -0.98 -6.01 -1.16
C PHE A 958 -1.13 -4.47 -1.33
N HIS A 959 -0.78 -3.94 -2.51
CA HIS A 959 -0.99 -2.55 -2.96
C HIS A 959 -1.91 -2.44 -4.19
N SER A 960 -2.68 -3.48 -4.48
CA SER A 960 -3.72 -3.47 -5.51
C SER A 960 -5.04 -3.99 -4.92
N GLY A 961 -6.13 -3.83 -5.65
CA GLY A 961 -7.46 -4.27 -5.25
C GLY A 961 -8.09 -3.30 -4.28
N THR A 962 -7.98 -2.00 -4.54
CA THR A 962 -8.62 -0.96 -3.73
C THR A 962 -10.11 -1.28 -3.55
N VAL A 963 -10.82 -1.60 -4.63
CA VAL A 963 -12.25 -1.93 -4.59
C VAL A 963 -12.53 -3.18 -3.74
N PRO A 964 -11.92 -4.36 -4.02
CA PRO A 964 -12.10 -5.55 -3.17
C PRO A 964 -11.76 -5.32 -1.69
N LYS A 965 -10.72 -4.52 -1.39
CA LYS A 965 -10.32 -4.21 -0.01
C LYS A 965 -11.30 -3.29 0.70
N LEU A 966 -11.84 -2.30 0.00
CA LEU A 966 -12.83 -1.38 0.55
C LEU A 966 -14.10 -2.16 0.91
N PHE A 967 -14.62 -2.98 0.00
CA PHE A 967 -15.76 -3.86 0.29
C PHE A 967 -15.49 -4.84 1.43
N ARG A 968 -14.30 -5.45 1.51
CA ARG A 968 -13.93 -6.30 2.66
C ARG A 968 -13.92 -5.53 3.99
N LYS A 969 -13.41 -4.29 3.99
CA LYS A 969 -13.46 -3.43 5.18
C LYS A 969 -14.88 -3.00 5.51
N LEU A 970 -15.73 -2.82 4.50
CA LEU A 970 -17.10 -2.34 4.63
C LEU A 970 -17.98 -3.40 5.32
N ARG A 971 -17.86 -4.67 4.90
CA ARG A 971 -18.59 -5.80 5.52
C ARG A 971 -18.34 -5.95 7.03
N THR A 972 -17.17 -5.54 7.51
CA THR A 972 -16.76 -5.62 8.92
C THR A 972 -16.83 -4.27 9.65
N ALA A 973 -17.25 -3.19 8.99
CA ALA A 973 -17.27 -1.86 9.56
C ALA A 973 -18.51 -1.64 10.46
N ASP A 974 -18.33 -0.83 11.51
CA ASP A 974 -19.43 -0.14 12.17
C ASP A 974 -20.00 0.97 11.26
N ARG A 975 -21.18 1.53 11.60
CA ARG A 975 -21.87 2.55 10.78
C ARG A 975 -21.00 3.78 10.48
N ALA A 976 -20.25 4.29 11.46
CA ALA A 976 -19.42 5.48 11.28
C ALA A 976 -18.21 5.22 10.36
N ARG A 977 -17.62 4.03 10.46
CA ARG A 977 -16.55 3.58 9.58
C ARG A 977 -17.09 3.23 8.18
N ALA A 978 -18.31 2.73 8.07
CA ALA A 978 -18.95 2.40 6.80
C ALA A 978 -19.16 3.65 5.94
N GLY A 979 -19.61 4.77 6.51
CA GLY A 979 -19.76 6.03 5.78
C GLY A 979 -18.45 6.51 5.12
N ARG A 980 -17.32 6.45 5.85
CA ARG A 980 -16.00 6.78 5.29
C ARG A 980 -15.57 5.84 4.16
N LEU A 981 -15.88 4.56 4.27
CA LEU A 981 -15.51 3.56 3.26
C LEU A 981 -16.37 3.66 1.99
N HIS A 982 -17.64 4.00 2.12
CA HIS A 982 -18.51 4.36 0.99
C HIS A 982 -17.94 5.56 0.23
N HIS A 983 -17.48 6.58 0.95
CA HIS A 983 -16.83 7.73 0.33
C HIS A 983 -15.54 7.37 -0.42
N ASP A 984 -14.71 6.50 0.16
CA ASP A 984 -13.53 5.96 -0.53
C ASP A 984 -13.91 5.18 -1.81
N LEU A 985 -15.06 4.50 -1.83
CA LEU A 985 -15.60 3.81 -3.02
C LEU A 985 -16.12 4.81 -4.07
N GLU A 986 -16.85 5.85 -3.66
CA GLU A 986 -17.28 6.94 -4.56
C GLU A 986 -16.08 7.61 -5.23
N HIS A 987 -15.01 7.87 -4.47
CA HIS A 987 -13.75 8.39 -5.01
C HIS A 987 -13.09 7.45 -6.02
N ALA A 988 -13.16 6.13 -5.81
CA ALA A 988 -12.69 5.16 -6.78
C ALA A 988 -13.55 5.15 -8.05
N ALA A 989 -14.88 5.25 -7.90
CA ALA A 989 -15.84 5.34 -9.01
C ALA A 989 -15.61 6.61 -9.84
N GLU A 990 -15.41 7.75 -9.20
CA GLU A 990 -15.06 9.04 -9.83
C GLU A 990 -13.73 8.94 -10.62
N GLY A 991 -12.76 8.18 -10.11
CA GLY A 991 -11.52 7.90 -10.83
C GLY A 991 -11.75 7.12 -12.14
N VAL A 992 -12.73 6.22 -12.18
CA VAL A 992 -13.15 5.49 -13.39
C VAL A 992 -14.00 6.39 -14.30
N HIS A 993 -14.89 7.21 -13.74
CA HIS A 993 -15.68 8.19 -14.48
C HIS A 993 -14.77 9.09 -15.31
N ARG A 994 -13.81 9.76 -14.66
CA ARG A 994 -12.82 10.64 -15.33
C ARG A 994 -11.99 9.93 -16.37
N PHE A 995 -11.70 8.64 -16.16
CA PHE A 995 -10.96 7.86 -17.15
C PHE A 995 -11.77 7.66 -18.42
N VAL A 996 -13.03 7.24 -18.31
CA VAL A 996 -13.89 7.04 -19.48
C VAL A 996 -14.23 8.37 -20.15
N GLU A 997 -14.52 9.40 -19.37
CA GLU A 997 -14.77 10.75 -19.88
C GLU A 997 -13.56 11.27 -20.69
N ARG A 998 -12.35 11.22 -20.13
CA ARG A 998 -11.14 11.75 -20.78
C ARG A 998 -10.68 10.90 -21.98
N GLU A 999 -10.81 9.57 -21.92
CA GLU A 999 -10.23 8.66 -22.93
C GLU A 999 -11.22 8.24 -24.02
N LEU A 1000 -12.53 8.35 -23.77
CA LEU A 1000 -13.59 7.97 -24.70
C LEU A 1000 -14.41 9.18 -25.15
N VAL A 1001 -15.03 9.88 -24.21
CA VAL A 1001 -16.01 10.94 -24.51
C VAL A 1001 -15.35 12.12 -25.20
N HIS A 1002 -14.26 12.65 -24.63
CA HIS A 1002 -13.54 13.78 -25.23
C HIS A 1002 -12.92 13.48 -26.58
N LEU A 1003 -12.57 12.21 -26.83
CA LEU A 1003 -12.05 11.75 -28.12
C LEU A 1003 -13.15 11.71 -29.18
N LEU A 1004 -14.30 11.12 -28.85
CA LEU A 1004 -15.45 11.04 -29.77
C LEU A 1004 -16.08 12.40 -30.04
N ALA A 1005 -16.15 13.29 -29.04
CA ALA A 1005 -16.66 14.64 -29.20
C ALA A 1005 -15.89 15.47 -30.26
N ARG A 1006 -14.63 15.11 -30.53
CA ARG A 1006 -13.76 15.75 -31.53
C ARG A 1006 -13.69 14.98 -32.86
N CYS A 1007 -14.44 13.88 -32.99
CA CYS A 1007 -14.48 13.07 -34.19
C CYS A 1007 -15.62 13.52 -35.12
N PRO A 1008 -15.34 13.94 -36.36
CA PRO A 1008 -16.39 14.32 -37.30
C PRO A 1008 -17.38 13.19 -37.62
N ASP A 1009 -16.89 11.94 -37.72
CA ASP A 1009 -17.74 10.76 -37.95
C ASP A 1009 -18.74 10.49 -36.81
N TRP A 1010 -18.52 11.06 -35.62
CA TRP A 1010 -19.46 10.96 -34.51
C TRP A 1010 -20.71 11.84 -34.72
N GLY A 1011 -20.59 12.90 -35.51
CA GLY A 1011 -21.72 13.78 -35.87
C GLY A 1011 -22.20 14.67 -34.71
N GLY A 1012 -21.37 14.92 -33.70
CA GLY A 1012 -21.67 15.87 -32.62
C GLY A 1012 -22.71 15.44 -31.59
N ALA A 1013 -23.14 14.17 -31.59
CA ALA A 1013 -24.06 13.67 -30.58
C ALA A 1013 -23.47 13.81 -29.17
N ALA A 1014 -24.18 14.46 -28.25
CA ALA A 1014 -23.72 14.63 -26.88
C ALA A 1014 -23.63 13.27 -26.18
N LEU A 1015 -22.40 12.84 -25.86
CA LEU A 1015 -22.10 11.62 -25.13
C LEU A 1015 -21.64 12.00 -23.73
N GLY A 1016 -22.18 11.34 -22.70
CA GLY A 1016 -21.79 11.53 -21.31
C GLY A 1016 -21.56 10.21 -20.61
N VAL A 1017 -20.82 10.24 -19.50
CA VAL A 1017 -20.72 9.12 -18.58
C VAL A 1017 -21.86 9.25 -17.57
N GLY A 1018 -22.70 8.22 -17.50
CA GLY A 1018 -23.79 8.09 -16.53
C GLY A 1018 -23.29 7.53 -15.20
N ALA A 1019 -24.01 6.55 -14.63
CA ALA A 1019 -23.59 5.92 -13.39
C ALA A 1019 -22.34 5.05 -13.58
N VAL A 1020 -21.41 5.13 -12.61
CA VAL A 1020 -20.32 4.17 -12.45
C VAL A 1020 -20.59 3.36 -11.19
N ARG A 1021 -20.92 2.07 -11.34
CA ARG A 1021 -21.24 1.20 -10.19
C ARG A 1021 -20.09 0.22 -9.94
N LEU A 1022 -19.66 0.14 -8.69
CA LEU A 1022 -18.60 -0.77 -8.25
C LEU A 1022 -19.22 -2.04 -7.66
N GLY A 1023 -18.76 -3.19 -8.12
CA GLY A 1023 -18.97 -4.49 -7.48
C GLY A 1023 -17.68 -4.98 -6.81
N CYS A 1024 -17.72 -6.10 -6.09
CA CYS A 1024 -16.57 -6.59 -5.33
C CYS A 1024 -15.31 -6.82 -6.18
N GLN A 1025 -15.47 -7.19 -7.45
CA GLN A 1025 -14.38 -7.41 -8.42
C GLN A 1025 -14.71 -6.85 -9.81
N ARG A 1026 -15.62 -5.88 -9.86
CA ARG A 1026 -16.22 -5.38 -11.09
C ARG A 1026 -16.42 -3.87 -11.04
N VAL A 1027 -16.41 -3.23 -12.18
CA VAL A 1027 -16.99 -1.89 -12.36
C VAL A 1027 -17.84 -1.87 -13.62
N THR A 1028 -19.03 -1.30 -13.53
CA THR A 1028 -19.89 -1.05 -14.68
C THR A 1028 -19.93 0.45 -14.95
N VAL A 1029 -19.87 0.83 -16.23
CA VAL A 1029 -19.90 2.21 -16.67
C VAL A 1029 -21.04 2.36 -17.66
N GLU A 1030 -21.98 3.24 -17.31
CA GLU A 1030 -23.06 3.65 -18.21
C GLU A 1030 -22.59 4.81 -19.09
N LEU A 1031 -22.90 4.74 -20.38
CA LEU A 1031 -22.72 5.82 -21.33
C LEU A 1031 -24.10 6.27 -21.79
N VAL A 1032 -24.39 7.56 -21.63
CA VAL A 1032 -25.67 8.19 -22.00
C VAL A 1032 -25.47 9.08 -23.21
N ALA A 1033 -26.34 8.92 -24.20
CA ALA A 1033 -26.41 9.77 -25.38
C ALA A 1033 -27.86 10.11 -25.68
N PRO A 1034 -28.44 11.16 -25.05
CA PRO A 1034 -29.88 11.45 -25.11
C PRO A 1034 -30.43 11.59 -26.54
N ALA A 1035 -29.59 12.05 -27.48
CA ALA A 1035 -29.94 12.20 -28.89
C ALA A 1035 -30.05 10.85 -29.66
N LEU A 1036 -29.44 9.78 -29.16
CA LEU A 1036 -29.39 8.47 -29.81
C LEU A 1036 -30.34 7.45 -29.17
N GLY A 1037 -30.86 7.73 -27.97
CA GLY A 1037 -31.83 6.89 -27.27
C GLY A 1037 -31.88 7.15 -25.77
N ARG A 1038 -32.93 6.63 -25.12
CA ARG A 1038 -33.07 6.68 -23.65
C ARG A 1038 -32.23 5.63 -22.94
N ASP A 1039 -32.09 4.44 -23.54
CA ASP A 1039 -31.37 3.33 -22.93
C ASP A 1039 -29.85 3.52 -23.04
N PRO A 1040 -29.10 3.47 -21.93
CA PRO A 1040 -27.66 3.65 -21.94
C PRO A 1040 -26.92 2.47 -22.58
N PHE A 1041 -25.74 2.74 -23.12
CA PHE A 1041 -24.76 1.69 -23.44
C PHE A 1041 -23.98 1.36 -22.16
N VAL A 1042 -23.94 0.11 -21.75
CA VAL A 1042 -23.31 -0.32 -20.49
C VAL A 1042 -22.17 -1.28 -20.77
N ILE A 1043 -20.99 -0.91 -20.28
CA ILE A 1043 -19.80 -1.77 -20.32
C ILE A 1043 -19.32 -2.12 -18.91
N GLY A 1044 -19.10 -3.41 -18.68
CA GLY A 1044 -18.57 -3.94 -17.44
C GLY A 1044 -17.12 -4.38 -17.58
N PHE A 1045 -16.26 -3.96 -16.66
CA PHE A 1045 -14.90 -4.48 -16.48
C PHE A 1045 -14.88 -5.38 -15.27
N GLU A 1046 -14.44 -6.63 -15.43
CA GLU A 1046 -14.49 -7.62 -14.36
C GLU A 1046 -13.20 -8.44 -14.29
N ASN A 1047 -12.77 -8.74 -13.06
CA ASN A 1047 -11.66 -9.65 -12.84
C ASN A 1047 -12.14 -11.11 -12.90
N VAL A 1048 -11.76 -11.82 -13.96
CA VAL A 1048 -12.07 -13.24 -14.17
C VAL A 1048 -10.77 -14.04 -14.15
N GLY A 1049 -10.54 -14.79 -13.07
CA GLY A 1049 -9.35 -15.65 -12.96
C GLY A 1049 -8.01 -14.90 -12.93
N GLY A 1050 -8.01 -13.60 -12.58
CA GLY A 1050 -6.82 -12.74 -12.56
C GLY A 1050 -6.60 -11.93 -13.84
N GLU A 1051 -7.41 -12.15 -14.87
CA GLU A 1051 -7.49 -11.40 -16.13
C GLU A 1051 -8.65 -10.41 -16.08
N ILE A 1052 -8.52 -9.25 -16.72
CA ILE A 1052 -9.64 -8.30 -16.84
C ILE A 1052 -10.41 -8.58 -18.13
N ASP A 1053 -11.70 -8.93 -17.99
CA ASP A 1053 -12.65 -9.10 -19.10
C ASP A 1053 -13.56 -7.88 -19.19
N ALA A 1054 -13.64 -7.29 -20.38
CA ALA A 1054 -14.57 -6.21 -20.69
C ALA A 1054 -15.78 -6.78 -21.43
N ARG A 1055 -16.98 -6.60 -20.90
CA ARG A 1055 -18.23 -7.12 -21.47
C ARG A 1055 -19.19 -6.00 -21.78
N VAL A 1056 -19.73 -5.99 -22.99
CA VAL A 1056 -20.89 -5.16 -23.33
C VAL A 1056 -22.11 -5.82 -22.69
N GLU A 1057 -22.66 -5.19 -21.66
CA GLU A 1057 -23.82 -5.71 -20.90
C GLU A 1057 -25.13 -5.29 -21.54
N GLN A 1058 -25.17 -4.06 -22.05
CA GLN A 1058 -26.31 -3.49 -22.74
C GLN A 1058 -25.81 -2.63 -23.88
N ALA A 1059 -26.30 -2.89 -25.10
CA ALA A 1059 -25.96 -2.08 -26.26
C ALA A 1059 -26.74 -0.74 -26.28
N GLY A 1060 -27.95 -0.69 -25.72
CA GLY A 1060 -28.75 0.54 -25.60
C GLY A 1060 -28.84 1.32 -26.91
N TRP A 1061 -28.56 2.63 -26.85
CA TRP A 1061 -28.51 3.52 -28.01
C TRP A 1061 -27.52 3.11 -29.11
N ALA A 1062 -26.58 2.20 -28.88
CA ALA A 1062 -25.62 1.78 -29.91
C ALA A 1062 -26.28 1.09 -31.11
N ALA A 1063 -27.49 0.54 -30.93
CA ALA A 1063 -28.29 -0.01 -32.02
C ALA A 1063 -28.71 1.06 -33.05
N ALA A 1064 -28.85 2.32 -32.63
CA ALA A 1064 -29.25 3.44 -33.49
C ALA A 1064 -28.07 4.11 -34.23
N LEU A 1065 -26.83 3.64 -34.04
CA LEU A 1065 -25.65 4.23 -34.66
C LEU A 1065 -25.62 3.97 -36.17
N THR A 1066 -25.30 5.02 -36.93
CA THR A 1066 -24.91 4.88 -38.33
C THR A 1066 -23.63 4.04 -38.47
N ALA A 1067 -23.35 3.51 -39.66
CA ALA A 1067 -22.13 2.73 -39.90
C ALA A 1067 -20.83 3.52 -39.65
N ALA A 1068 -20.83 4.84 -39.85
CA ALA A 1068 -19.70 5.71 -39.53
C ALA A 1068 -19.53 5.86 -38.01
N GLN A 1069 -20.59 6.24 -37.30
CA GLN A 1069 -20.55 6.39 -35.84
C GLN A 1069 -20.20 5.08 -35.13
N ARG A 1070 -20.72 3.95 -35.62
CA ARG A 1070 -20.40 2.61 -35.07
C ARG A 1070 -18.92 2.28 -35.19
N ARG A 1071 -18.30 2.55 -36.34
CA ARG A 1071 -16.85 2.35 -36.55
C ARG A 1071 -16.03 3.26 -35.64
N ALA A 1072 -16.39 4.54 -35.54
CA ALA A 1072 -15.71 5.49 -34.64
C ALA A 1072 -15.83 5.07 -33.16
N PHE A 1073 -17.04 4.71 -32.72
CA PHE A 1073 -17.31 4.27 -31.35
C PHE A 1073 -16.56 2.98 -31.00
N ALA A 1074 -16.62 1.97 -31.88
CA ALA A 1074 -15.92 0.71 -31.65
C ALA A 1074 -14.40 0.86 -31.68
N ALA A 1075 -13.85 1.67 -32.59
CA ALA A 1075 -12.43 2.01 -32.58
C ALA A 1075 -12.04 2.64 -31.24
N ALA A 1076 -12.78 3.65 -30.76
CA ALA A 1076 -12.52 4.31 -29.49
C ALA A 1076 -12.58 3.32 -28.31
N LEU A 1077 -13.58 2.44 -28.28
CA LEU A 1077 -13.74 1.42 -27.26
C LEU A 1077 -12.57 0.42 -27.23
N ARG A 1078 -12.07 -0.03 -28.40
CA ARG A 1078 -10.86 -0.89 -28.48
C ARG A 1078 -9.66 -0.25 -27.78
N GLY A 1079 -9.46 1.05 -27.99
CA GLY A 1079 -8.42 1.83 -27.31
C GLY A 1079 -8.61 1.87 -25.80
N VAL A 1080 -9.83 2.17 -25.33
CA VAL A 1080 -10.18 2.19 -23.89
C VAL A 1080 -9.92 0.83 -23.23
N LEU A 1081 -10.23 -0.27 -23.90
CA LEU A 1081 -9.97 -1.62 -23.39
C LEU A 1081 -8.47 -1.89 -23.21
N ASP A 1082 -7.61 -1.48 -24.16
CA ASP A 1082 -6.16 -1.58 -23.99
C ASP A 1082 -5.64 -0.68 -22.85
N MET A 1083 -6.20 0.52 -22.71
CA MET A 1083 -5.89 1.44 -21.61
C MET A 1083 -6.37 0.95 -20.24
N ALA A 1084 -7.48 0.19 -20.20
CA ALA A 1084 -7.97 -0.48 -19.00
C ALA A 1084 -7.23 -1.81 -18.73
N ALA A 1085 -6.19 -2.14 -19.51
CA ALA A 1085 -5.45 -3.39 -19.38
C ALA A 1085 -6.35 -4.63 -19.52
N CYS A 1086 -7.36 -4.59 -20.39
CA CYS A 1086 -8.24 -5.72 -20.64
C CYS A 1086 -7.48 -6.82 -21.38
N ASP A 1087 -7.50 -8.00 -20.80
CA ASP A 1087 -6.91 -9.22 -21.35
C ASP A 1087 -7.93 -9.94 -22.24
N ARG A 1088 -9.22 -9.78 -21.94
CA ARG A 1088 -10.36 -10.39 -22.64
C ARG A 1088 -11.43 -9.35 -23.00
N ALA A 1089 -12.23 -9.66 -24.02
CA ALA A 1089 -13.44 -8.92 -24.37
C ALA A 1089 -14.57 -9.90 -24.66
N ASN A 1090 -15.73 -9.69 -24.03
CA ASN A 1090 -16.91 -10.56 -24.12
C ASN A 1090 -16.59 -12.04 -23.81
N GLY A 1091 -15.63 -12.30 -22.93
CA GLY A 1091 -15.19 -13.65 -22.56
C GLY A 1091 -14.09 -14.23 -23.45
N GLU A 1092 -13.70 -13.60 -24.56
CA GLU A 1092 -12.67 -14.08 -25.49
C GLU A 1092 -11.32 -13.40 -25.28
N PRO A 1093 -10.17 -14.09 -25.47
CA PRO A 1093 -8.85 -13.49 -25.29
C PRO A 1093 -8.55 -12.44 -26.39
N ARG A 1094 -7.93 -11.33 -25.99
CA ARG A 1094 -7.56 -10.25 -26.93
C ARG A 1094 -6.16 -10.44 -27.53
N GLY A 1095 -6.07 -10.41 -28.86
CA GLY A 1095 -4.83 -10.62 -29.63
C GLY A 1095 -4.61 -9.60 -30.75
N ASP A 1096 -3.41 -9.54 -31.31
CA ASP A 1096 -3.06 -8.62 -32.41
C ASP A 1096 -3.70 -9.05 -33.74
N ASP A 1097 -3.72 -10.37 -34.00
CA ASP A 1097 -4.26 -11.00 -35.21
C ASP A 1097 -5.63 -11.65 -34.98
N ALA A 1098 -6.35 -11.25 -33.93
CA ALA A 1098 -7.68 -11.76 -33.65
C ALA A 1098 -8.64 -11.33 -34.79
N ALA A 1099 -9.13 -12.30 -35.56
CA ALA A 1099 -10.15 -12.02 -36.57
C ALA A 1099 -11.43 -11.52 -35.89
N PRO A 1100 -12.05 -10.43 -36.38
CA PRO A 1100 -13.33 -9.98 -35.86
C PRO A 1100 -14.36 -11.09 -36.04
N ARG A 1101 -14.91 -11.61 -34.93
CA ARG A 1101 -15.95 -12.64 -34.97
C ARG A 1101 -17.33 -12.00 -35.11
N GLY A 1102 -18.28 -12.75 -35.67
CA GLY A 1102 -19.66 -12.29 -35.86
C GLY A 1102 -20.34 -11.91 -34.53
N GLY A 1103 -21.14 -10.84 -34.55
CA GLY A 1103 -21.83 -10.27 -33.39
C GLY A 1103 -21.56 -8.76 -33.25
N ASP A 1104 -22.45 -8.06 -32.53
CA ASP A 1104 -22.24 -6.65 -32.20
C ASP A 1104 -20.93 -6.47 -31.41
N PHE A 1105 -20.06 -5.58 -31.90
CA PHE A 1105 -18.75 -5.27 -31.29
C PHE A 1105 -17.75 -6.45 -31.21
N GLY A 1106 -17.82 -7.45 -32.11
CA GLY A 1106 -16.85 -8.55 -32.16
C GLY A 1106 -15.39 -8.13 -32.41
N GLU A 1107 -15.19 -6.93 -32.97
CA GLU A 1107 -13.86 -6.33 -33.18
C GLU A 1107 -13.12 -5.93 -31.90
N LEU A 1108 -13.80 -5.89 -30.74
CA LEU A 1108 -13.19 -5.58 -29.43
C LEU A 1108 -12.11 -6.59 -29.01
N THR A 1109 -12.10 -7.78 -29.60
CA THR A 1109 -11.10 -8.82 -29.38
C THR A 1109 -9.72 -8.46 -29.96
N ARG A 1110 -9.65 -7.52 -30.90
CA ARG A 1110 -8.39 -7.06 -31.48
C ARG A 1110 -7.73 -5.98 -30.64
N ARG A 1111 -6.42 -6.07 -30.45
CA ARG A 1111 -5.59 -5.03 -29.81
C ARG A 1111 -5.23 -3.92 -30.79
N VAL A 1112 -5.02 -2.71 -30.26
CA VAL A 1112 -4.72 -1.53 -31.07
C VAL A 1112 -3.25 -1.14 -30.94
N SER A 1113 -2.58 -1.01 -32.08
CA SER A 1113 -1.23 -0.43 -32.14
C SER A 1113 -1.29 1.10 -32.10
N TRP A 1114 -0.21 1.76 -31.67
CA TRP A 1114 -0.13 3.22 -31.68
C TRP A 1114 -0.26 3.78 -33.10
N ALA A 1115 0.34 3.13 -34.10
CA ALA A 1115 0.27 3.57 -35.48
C ALA A 1115 -1.18 3.51 -36.02
N GLU A 1116 -1.91 2.43 -35.72
CA GLU A 1116 -3.33 2.30 -36.04
C GLU A 1116 -4.17 3.36 -35.32
N TRP A 1117 -3.93 3.53 -34.01
CA TRP A 1117 -4.64 4.51 -33.18
C TRP A 1117 -4.43 5.94 -33.69
N GLY A 1118 -3.18 6.37 -33.83
CA GLY A 1118 -2.84 7.69 -34.33
C GLY A 1118 -3.34 7.92 -35.76
N GLY A 1119 -3.19 6.94 -36.65
CA GLY A 1119 -3.67 7.03 -38.03
C GLY A 1119 -5.19 7.19 -38.14
N HIS A 1120 -5.95 6.38 -37.41
CA HIS A 1120 -7.42 6.42 -37.41
C HIS A 1120 -7.96 7.80 -37.01
N TRP A 1121 -7.40 8.39 -35.96
CA TRP A 1121 -7.87 9.67 -35.43
C TRP A 1121 -7.24 10.90 -36.11
N ASN A 1122 -6.18 10.73 -36.89
CA ASN A 1122 -5.58 11.80 -37.69
C ASN A 1122 -6.31 11.97 -39.04
N ALA A 1123 -6.79 10.88 -39.63
CA ALA A 1123 -7.56 10.91 -40.88
C ALA A 1123 -8.92 11.61 -40.71
N ALA A 1124 -9.51 11.56 -39.52
CA ALA A 1124 -10.78 12.23 -39.21
C ALA A 1124 -10.65 13.76 -39.10
N HIS A 1125 -9.45 14.36 -39.22
CA HIS A 1125 -9.21 15.80 -39.19
C HIS A 1125 -8.85 16.41 -40.55
N LYS A 1126 -8.59 15.57 -41.56
CA LYS A 1126 -8.44 15.99 -42.96
C LYS A 1126 -9.74 15.73 -43.70
#